data_AF-H2YLE0-F1
#
_entry.id   AF-H2YLE0-F1
#
_cell.length_a   1.000
_cell.length_b   1.000
_cell.length_c   1.000
_cell.angle_alpha   90.00
_cell.angle_beta   90.00
_cell.angle_gamma   90.00
#
_symmetry.space_group_name_H-M   'P 1'
#
loop_
_entity.id
_entity.type
_entity.pdbx_description
1 polymer ?
#
loop_
_entity_poly.entity_id
_entity_poly.type
_entity_poly.pdbx_seq_one_letter_code
_entity_poly.pdbx_strand_id
1 'polypeptide(L)'
;MGFLKFEGTPMTWTEILPHLNAVKALGIRQFLHTYKRLANRPNDDLKWGDEIEYMIVRFNHKERKAQLSIRAEEIWKALQKIQNEMNERYSNRLRANWSPEYARYCLESSPGEPFEGSLEHLAFVEKNMKQRREQIKKMLNEDEMVLSLTGFPRLGCPDCVYTHTTYNQAANPVSHSLFYPDCAISTHPRFPYLTQNIRERRSSKIEINIPIFKDINTMSPFVEIFGDPESDGASKVDHVYMDAMGFGMGTTGLQCTIQASNLDEAKHLYDQLAPICPIMLALSAASPIYKGFLTAIDTRWDVIAASVDDRTAKERYASLRTVGLHVFVGRGVNVSLTIRQSRFGAIESYLSPQNKQFNDIDIEIEPETKTTLLNAGVEESLANHIAHLWIRDPLTLFSKQISNMTEERMDYFENIQSTNWQSLRFKPPPPDSDIGWRIEFRPLEAQLTDFENAAYVVFVVLLSRVILANKLDFVIPMSYVIEGMHRAQRNNAVMKEKFYFRRNIKCFEEAENKNETNATNVKFNTNGYSELCPQHKNSTCQFTEMNVNTIINGTEDFPGLISIIHIYLNSVKIETKARSVINTYLNLISKRATGKLWEYLTAAEWKRQFVLHHEEYKHDSVVTDSIAYDLLMRCDQIEKREV
;
A
#
# COMPACT_ATOMS: atom_id res chain seq x y z
N MET A 1 13.60 -5.03 -2.83
CA MET A 1 14.00 -3.98 -1.86
C MET A 1 15.41 -4.15 -1.33
N GLY A 2 16.13 -3.05 -1.07
CA GLY A 2 17.37 -3.08 -0.30
C GLY A 2 17.01 -3.07 1.18
N PHE A 3 17.15 -4.21 1.84
CA PHE A 3 17.12 -4.23 3.30
C PHE A 3 18.27 -3.33 3.80
N LEU A 4 17.99 -2.39 4.71
CA LEU A 4 19.05 -1.62 5.37
C LEU A 4 20.02 -2.65 5.97
N LYS A 5 21.28 -2.64 5.54
CA LYS A 5 22.29 -3.52 6.12
C LYS A 5 22.41 -3.16 7.59
N PHE A 6 22.08 -4.10 8.46
CA PHE A 6 22.15 -3.90 9.90
C PHE A 6 23.60 -3.91 10.34
N GLU A 7 24.10 -2.72 10.65
CA GLU A 7 25.40 -2.57 11.28
C GLU A 7 25.18 -2.13 12.72
N GLY A 8 25.40 -3.06 13.66
CA GLY A 8 25.37 -2.78 15.10
C GLY A 8 24.08 -3.17 15.80
N THR A 9 23.89 -2.61 17.00
CA THR A 9 22.75 -2.91 17.88
C THR A 9 21.62 -1.91 17.60
N PRO A 10 20.36 -2.35 17.46
CA PRO A 10 19.22 -1.43 17.36
C PRO A 10 19.09 -0.55 18.61
N MET A 11 18.64 0.69 18.42
CA MET A 11 18.52 1.71 19.46
C MET A 11 17.05 1.91 19.88
N THR A 12 16.83 2.02 21.19
CA THR A 12 15.55 2.40 21.81
C THR A 12 15.20 3.86 21.53
N TRP A 13 13.95 4.27 21.77
CA TRP A 13 13.53 5.66 21.54
C TRP A 13 14.36 6.65 22.36
N THR A 14 14.64 6.34 23.63
CA THR A 14 15.47 7.21 24.50
C THR A 14 16.89 7.36 23.97
N GLU A 15 17.47 6.31 23.38
CA GLU A 15 18.80 6.36 22.76
C GLU A 15 18.78 7.11 21.42
N ILE A 16 17.66 7.12 20.70
CA ILE A 16 17.50 7.84 19.42
C ILE A 16 17.39 9.36 19.62
N LEU A 17 16.72 9.81 20.69
CA LEU A 17 16.42 11.23 20.97
C LEU A 17 17.62 12.19 20.79
N PRO A 18 18.83 11.91 21.30
CA PRO A 18 19.96 12.82 21.16
C PRO A 18 20.48 12.97 19.72
N HIS A 19 20.11 12.07 18.81
CA HIS A 19 20.64 12.00 17.45
C HIS A 19 19.67 12.54 16.38
N LEU A 20 18.42 12.89 16.74
CA LEU A 20 17.37 13.27 15.79
C LEU A 20 17.84 14.34 14.78
N ASN A 21 18.36 15.46 15.28
CA ASN A 21 18.77 16.59 14.44
C ASN A 21 19.94 16.21 13.52
N ALA A 22 20.93 15.48 14.03
CA ALA A 22 22.09 15.04 13.25
C ALA A 22 21.67 14.09 12.12
N VAL A 23 20.78 13.13 12.43
CA VAL A 23 20.25 12.16 11.45
C VAL A 23 19.41 12.86 10.38
N LYS A 24 18.50 13.75 10.78
CA LYS A 24 17.67 14.52 9.83
C LYS A 24 18.52 15.40 8.91
N ALA A 25 19.47 16.16 9.47
CA ALA A 25 20.35 17.02 8.69
C ALA A 25 21.24 16.22 7.73
N LEU A 26 21.79 15.09 8.17
CA LEU A 26 22.60 14.23 7.31
C LEU A 26 21.77 13.54 6.23
N GLY A 27 20.54 13.09 6.53
CA GLY A 27 19.64 12.51 5.54
C GLY A 27 19.31 13.47 4.38
N ILE A 28 19.12 14.77 4.66
CA ILE A 28 18.95 15.77 3.59
C ILE A 28 20.22 15.96 2.77
N ARG A 29 21.41 15.95 3.40
CA ARG A 29 22.68 16.00 2.65
C ARG A 29 22.86 14.79 1.73
N GLN A 30 22.51 13.59 2.20
CA GLN A 30 22.52 12.36 1.39
C GLN A 30 21.57 12.47 0.19
N PHE A 31 20.35 12.96 0.40
CA PHE A 31 19.41 13.22 -0.69
C PHE A 31 19.98 14.22 -1.70
N LEU A 32 20.50 15.36 -1.24
CA LEU A 32 21.05 16.39 -2.09
C LEU A 32 22.27 15.90 -2.89
N HIS A 33 23.09 15.03 -2.31
CA HIS A 33 24.19 14.37 -3.01
C HIS A 33 23.67 13.56 -4.20
N THR A 34 22.66 12.72 -3.96
CA THR A 34 21.99 11.91 -5.02
C THR A 34 21.31 12.80 -6.05
N TYR A 35 20.55 13.81 -5.62
CA TYR A 35 19.82 14.74 -6.47
C TYR A 35 20.76 15.51 -7.40
N LYS A 36 21.83 16.13 -6.88
CA LYS A 36 22.79 16.88 -7.69
C LYS A 36 23.46 16.03 -8.77
N ARG A 37 23.72 14.75 -8.47
CA ARG A 37 24.35 13.81 -9.40
C ARG A 37 23.38 13.31 -10.48
N LEU A 38 22.11 13.10 -10.14
CA LEU A 38 21.19 12.29 -10.95
C LEU A 38 19.90 13.01 -11.36
N ALA A 39 19.68 14.27 -10.98
CA ALA A 39 18.48 15.03 -11.38
C ALA A 39 18.33 15.13 -12.90
N ASN A 40 19.44 15.33 -13.62
CA ASN A 40 19.46 15.44 -15.07
C ASN A 40 19.69 14.10 -15.79
N ARG A 41 19.62 12.96 -15.09
CA ARG A 41 19.82 11.63 -15.67
C ARG A 41 18.68 11.33 -16.67
N PRO A 42 18.97 11.15 -17.97
CA PRO A 42 17.95 10.88 -18.97
C PRO A 42 17.94 9.40 -19.41
N ASN A 43 16.84 8.99 -20.05
CA ASN A 43 16.73 7.78 -20.86
C ASN A 43 17.00 6.45 -20.11
N ASP A 44 16.57 6.36 -18.85
CA ASP A 44 16.51 5.07 -18.18
C ASP A 44 15.47 4.16 -18.85
N ASP A 45 15.82 2.89 -19.05
CA ASP A 45 14.87 1.92 -19.58
C ASP A 45 13.74 1.64 -18.57
N LEU A 46 12.53 1.37 -19.09
CA LEU A 46 11.42 0.92 -18.27
C LEU A 46 11.75 -0.43 -17.63
N LYS A 47 12.02 -0.40 -16.33
CA LYS A 47 12.12 -1.56 -15.44
C LYS A 47 10.99 -1.50 -14.42
N TRP A 48 10.41 -2.63 -14.05
CA TRP A 48 9.36 -2.67 -13.04
C TRP A 48 9.28 -4.04 -12.37
N GLY A 49 8.61 -4.13 -11.23
CA GLY A 49 8.46 -5.39 -10.51
C GLY A 49 7.35 -5.33 -9.49
N ASP A 50 6.74 -6.48 -9.23
CA ASP A 50 5.80 -6.66 -8.13
C ASP A 50 6.51 -7.07 -6.84
N GLU A 51 5.91 -6.70 -5.72
CA GLU A 51 6.19 -7.24 -4.40
C GLU A 51 4.87 -7.77 -3.85
N ILE A 52 4.86 -9.06 -3.48
CA ILE A 52 3.69 -9.76 -2.95
C ILE A 52 4.07 -10.46 -1.66
N GLU A 53 3.20 -10.30 -0.67
CA GLU A 53 3.35 -10.83 0.67
C GLU A 53 2.40 -12.03 0.88
N TYR A 54 2.85 -13.02 1.63
CA TYR A 54 2.09 -14.24 1.93
C TYR A 54 2.05 -14.52 3.43
N MET A 55 1.00 -15.20 3.87
CA MET A 55 0.87 -15.77 5.21
C MET A 55 1.03 -17.29 5.15
N ILE A 56 1.71 -17.87 6.13
CA ILE A 56 1.70 -19.32 6.37
C ILE A 56 0.64 -19.64 7.42
N VAL A 57 -0.32 -20.49 7.06
CA VAL A 57 -1.46 -20.87 7.90
C VAL A 57 -1.42 -22.36 8.16
N ARG A 58 -1.52 -22.75 9.42
CA ARG A 58 -1.60 -24.14 9.89
C ARG A 58 -3.04 -24.53 10.19
N PHE A 59 -3.44 -25.73 9.78
CA PHE A 59 -4.80 -26.24 9.91
C PHE A 59 -4.85 -27.44 10.87
N ASN A 60 -5.55 -27.26 11.99
CA ASN A 60 -5.93 -28.37 12.85
C ASN A 60 -7.27 -28.95 12.37
N HIS A 61 -7.22 -29.93 11.47
CA HIS A 61 -8.43 -30.55 10.92
C HIS A 61 -9.29 -31.26 11.98
N LYS A 62 -8.68 -31.76 13.07
CA LYS A 62 -9.42 -32.43 14.16
C LYS A 62 -10.27 -31.44 14.97
N GLU A 63 -9.72 -30.26 15.25
CA GLU A 63 -10.42 -29.21 16.00
C GLU A 63 -11.16 -28.21 15.10
N ARG A 64 -11.02 -28.33 13.77
CA ARG A 64 -11.52 -27.36 12.77
C ARG A 64 -11.06 -25.93 13.11
N LYS A 65 -9.74 -25.78 13.29
CA LYS A 65 -9.10 -24.50 13.56
C LYS A 65 -8.01 -24.19 12.55
N ALA A 66 -7.89 -22.91 12.20
CA ALA A 66 -6.77 -22.38 11.44
C ALA A 66 -5.97 -21.43 12.33
N GLN A 67 -4.65 -21.47 12.25
CA GLN A 67 -3.73 -20.68 13.07
C GLN A 67 -2.59 -20.15 12.21
N LEU A 68 -2.08 -18.96 12.52
CA LEU A 68 -0.91 -18.41 11.84
C LEU A 68 0.36 -19.15 12.27
N SER A 69 1.09 -19.70 11.31
CA SER A 69 2.35 -20.40 11.56
C SER A 69 3.52 -19.43 11.49
N ILE A 70 4.28 -19.33 12.57
CA ILE A 70 5.51 -18.51 12.63
C ILE A 70 6.70 -19.13 11.85
N ARG A 71 6.46 -20.20 11.08
CA ARG A 71 7.49 -20.84 10.23
C ARG A 71 7.82 -20.07 8.96
N ALA A 72 7.06 -19.03 8.61
CA ALA A 72 7.40 -18.17 7.46
C ALA A 72 8.85 -17.65 7.55
N GLU A 73 9.31 -17.39 8.77
CA GLU A 73 10.69 -16.97 9.03
C GLU A 73 11.75 -18.03 8.69
N GLU A 74 11.50 -19.28 9.04
CA GLU A 74 12.37 -20.41 8.68
C GLU A 74 12.40 -20.59 7.15
N ILE A 75 11.21 -20.50 6.53
CA ILE A 75 11.02 -20.71 5.10
C ILE A 75 11.76 -19.66 4.28
N TRP A 76 11.60 -18.37 4.55
CA TRP A 76 12.28 -17.36 3.73
C TRP A 76 13.80 -17.42 3.89
N LYS A 77 14.32 -17.76 5.08
CA LYS A 77 15.78 -17.97 5.30
C LYS A 77 16.30 -19.14 4.47
N ALA A 78 15.56 -20.25 4.45
CA ALA A 78 15.89 -21.41 3.63
C ALA A 78 15.86 -21.08 2.14
N LEU A 79 14.81 -20.39 1.68
CA LEU A 79 14.68 -19.96 0.30
C LEU A 79 15.79 -18.99 -0.12
N GLN A 80 16.11 -17.99 0.71
CA GLN A 80 17.20 -17.07 0.43
C GLN A 80 18.55 -17.78 0.34
N LYS A 81 18.82 -18.77 1.21
CA LYS A 81 20.02 -19.61 1.11
C LYS A 81 20.07 -20.36 -0.22
N ILE A 82 18.97 -20.99 -0.62
CA ILE A 82 18.87 -21.69 -1.92
C ILE A 82 19.13 -20.75 -3.08
N GLN A 83 18.54 -19.55 -3.06
CA GLN A 83 18.74 -18.54 -4.11
C GLN A 83 20.19 -18.06 -4.21
N ASN A 84 20.89 -17.91 -3.08
CA ASN A 84 22.30 -17.52 -3.04
C ASN A 84 23.24 -18.64 -3.53
N GLU A 85 22.87 -19.90 -3.32
CA GLU A 85 23.65 -21.08 -3.75
C GLU A 85 23.37 -21.48 -5.22
N MET A 86 22.32 -20.95 -5.84
CA MET A 86 22.02 -21.17 -7.25
C MET A 86 23.08 -20.52 -8.16
N ASN A 87 23.97 -21.36 -8.71
CA ASN A 87 24.95 -20.98 -9.75
C ASN A 87 24.31 -20.15 -10.87
N GLU A 88 25.05 -19.18 -11.41
CA GLU A 88 24.65 -18.30 -12.53
C GLU A 88 24.16 -19.05 -13.80
N ARG A 89 24.43 -20.35 -13.92
CA ARG A 89 23.96 -21.20 -15.02
C ARG A 89 22.49 -21.61 -14.91
N TYR A 90 21.84 -21.48 -13.76
CA TYR A 90 20.40 -21.68 -13.65
C TYR A 90 19.65 -20.46 -14.20
N SER A 91 18.61 -20.69 -15.01
CA SER A 91 17.87 -19.62 -15.68
C SER A 91 17.45 -18.52 -14.70
N ASN A 92 17.86 -17.27 -14.96
CA ASN A 92 17.44 -16.06 -14.21
C ASN A 92 15.91 -15.98 -14.00
N ARG A 93 15.12 -16.67 -14.82
CA ARG A 93 13.66 -16.74 -14.73
C ARG A 93 13.11 -17.55 -13.55
N LEU A 94 13.94 -18.32 -12.85
CA LEU A 94 13.54 -19.07 -11.63
C LEU A 94 13.97 -18.38 -10.34
N ARG A 95 14.76 -17.30 -10.44
CA ARG A 95 15.21 -16.54 -9.27
C ARG A 95 14.08 -15.69 -8.72
N ALA A 96 14.07 -15.60 -7.40
CA ALA A 96 13.16 -14.76 -6.65
C ALA A 96 13.92 -14.13 -5.49
N ASN A 97 13.53 -12.90 -5.16
CA ASN A 97 14.03 -12.22 -3.98
C ASN A 97 13.07 -12.51 -2.82
N TRP A 98 13.63 -12.86 -1.66
CA TRP A 98 12.89 -13.20 -0.45
C TRP A 98 13.32 -12.29 0.69
N SER A 99 12.33 -11.71 1.38
CA SER A 99 12.55 -10.77 2.47
C SER A 99 11.67 -11.14 3.67
N PRO A 100 12.15 -10.93 4.91
CA PRO A 100 11.27 -10.93 6.07
C PRO A 100 10.33 -9.73 6.03
N GLU A 101 9.11 -9.93 6.52
CA GLU A 101 8.18 -8.86 6.83
C GLU A 101 8.03 -8.64 8.33
N TYR A 102 7.21 -7.65 8.73
CA TYR A 102 6.94 -7.36 10.15
C TYR A 102 6.51 -8.60 10.93
N ALA A 103 5.54 -9.33 10.39
CA ALA A 103 5.00 -10.52 11.03
C ALA A 103 5.84 -11.76 10.74
N ARG A 104 6.09 -12.55 11.79
CA ARG A 104 6.88 -13.79 11.72
C ARG A 104 6.20 -14.91 10.94
N TYR A 105 4.88 -14.80 10.75
CA TYR A 105 4.07 -15.67 9.91
C TYR A 105 3.93 -15.17 8.46
N CYS A 106 4.56 -14.03 8.14
CA CYS A 106 4.58 -13.46 6.80
C CYS A 106 5.96 -13.60 6.14
N LEU A 107 5.96 -13.68 4.81
CA LEU A 107 7.13 -13.52 3.98
C LEU A 107 6.77 -12.76 2.71
N GLU A 108 7.69 -11.93 2.23
CA GLU A 108 7.55 -11.20 0.98
C GLU A 108 8.40 -11.86 -0.11
N SER A 109 7.88 -11.80 -1.34
CA SER A 109 8.62 -12.16 -2.54
C SER A 109 8.56 -11.07 -3.61
N SER A 110 9.63 -10.97 -4.39
CA SER A 110 9.65 -10.23 -5.67
C SER A 110 10.37 -11.05 -6.76
N PRO A 111 10.17 -10.72 -8.05
CA PRO A 111 10.97 -11.30 -9.13
C PRO A 111 12.48 -11.16 -8.85
N GLY A 112 13.28 -12.17 -9.24
CA GLY A 112 14.73 -12.14 -9.05
C GLY A 112 15.41 -10.99 -9.80
N GLU A 113 14.88 -10.64 -10.96
CA GLU A 113 15.27 -9.49 -11.77
C GLU A 113 14.01 -8.68 -12.12
N PRO A 114 14.10 -7.35 -12.28
CA PRO A 114 12.96 -6.55 -12.71
C PRO A 114 12.50 -6.96 -14.12
N PHE A 115 11.20 -6.88 -14.35
CA PHE A 115 10.63 -6.98 -15.69
C PHE A 115 11.01 -5.75 -16.53
N GLU A 116 11.15 -5.94 -17.83
CA GLU A 116 11.47 -4.87 -18.79
C GLU A 116 10.22 -4.35 -19.52
N GLY A 117 10.40 -3.36 -20.40
CA GLY A 117 9.31 -2.67 -21.11
C GLY A 117 8.57 -3.44 -22.22
N SER A 118 8.92 -4.69 -22.53
CA SER A 118 8.16 -5.49 -23.50
C SER A 118 6.74 -5.80 -22.98
N LEU A 119 5.74 -5.81 -23.87
CA LEU A 119 4.37 -6.15 -23.46
C LEU A 119 4.25 -7.64 -23.12
N GLU A 120 5.15 -8.47 -23.64
CA GLU A 120 5.25 -9.89 -23.38
C GLU A 120 5.58 -10.18 -21.90
N HIS A 121 6.34 -9.31 -21.22
CA HIS A 121 6.59 -9.44 -19.78
C HIS A 121 5.32 -9.29 -18.94
N LEU A 122 4.33 -8.49 -19.38
CA LEU A 122 3.02 -8.39 -18.70
C LEU A 122 2.30 -9.75 -18.66
N ALA A 123 2.47 -10.58 -19.69
CA ALA A 123 1.88 -11.92 -19.73
C ALA A 123 2.65 -12.96 -18.89
N PHE A 124 3.87 -12.64 -18.42
CA PHE A 124 4.71 -13.55 -17.65
C PHE A 124 4.53 -13.42 -16.12
N VAL A 125 3.93 -12.33 -15.63
CA VAL A 125 3.79 -12.03 -14.19
C VAL A 125 3.16 -13.18 -13.41
N GLU A 126 2.00 -13.69 -13.84
CA GLU A 126 1.31 -14.80 -13.17
C GLU A 126 2.21 -16.05 -13.08
N LYS A 127 2.96 -16.35 -14.14
CA LYS A 127 3.87 -17.50 -14.14
C LYS A 127 5.00 -17.31 -13.12
N ASN A 128 5.54 -16.10 -13.00
CA ASN A 128 6.57 -15.79 -12.02
C ASN A 128 6.03 -15.84 -10.58
N MET A 129 4.84 -15.31 -10.31
CA MET A 129 4.16 -15.41 -9.00
C MET A 129 3.92 -16.88 -8.61
N LYS A 130 3.37 -17.69 -9.54
CA LYS A 130 3.19 -19.14 -9.33
C LYS A 130 4.49 -19.84 -8.98
N GLN A 131 5.57 -19.54 -9.69
CA GLN A 131 6.88 -20.13 -9.41
C GLN A 131 7.37 -19.80 -8.00
N ARG A 132 7.16 -18.56 -7.53
CA ARG A 132 7.47 -18.14 -6.15
C ARG A 132 6.62 -18.91 -5.14
N ARG A 133 5.31 -18.97 -5.34
CA ARG A 133 4.41 -19.74 -4.47
C ARG A 133 4.76 -21.22 -4.40
N GLU A 134 5.09 -21.85 -5.53
CA GLU A 134 5.52 -23.25 -5.58
C GLU A 134 6.85 -23.51 -4.85
N GLN A 135 7.74 -22.52 -4.76
CA GLN A 135 8.94 -22.63 -3.92
C GLN A 135 8.57 -22.66 -2.43
N ILE A 136 7.59 -21.86 -2.01
CA ILE A 136 7.09 -21.87 -0.62
C ILE A 136 6.42 -23.21 -0.31
N LYS A 137 5.53 -23.69 -1.19
CA LYS A 137 4.78 -24.95 -1.01
C LYS A 137 5.69 -26.16 -0.74
N LYS A 138 6.89 -26.18 -1.32
CA LYS A 138 7.89 -27.25 -1.10
C LYS A 138 8.50 -27.27 0.30
N MET A 139 8.33 -26.21 1.09
CA MET A 139 8.88 -26.06 2.44
C MET A 139 7.83 -26.23 3.55
N LEU A 140 6.55 -26.36 3.18
CA LEU A 140 5.44 -26.46 4.12
C LEU A 140 5.34 -27.84 4.75
N ASN A 141 4.84 -27.89 5.99
CA ASN A 141 4.37 -29.14 6.58
C ASN A 141 3.04 -29.58 5.94
N GLU A 142 2.66 -30.85 6.16
CA GLU A 142 1.40 -31.39 5.62
C GLU A 142 0.15 -30.63 6.10
N ASP A 143 0.20 -30.05 7.30
CA ASP A 143 -0.89 -29.27 7.89
C ASP A 143 -0.76 -27.76 7.66
N GLU A 144 0.11 -27.32 6.76
CA GLU A 144 0.34 -25.90 6.44
C GLU A 144 -0.02 -25.54 5.00
N MET A 145 -0.49 -24.32 4.81
CA MET A 145 -0.79 -23.73 3.51
C MET A 145 -0.21 -22.32 3.40
N VAL A 146 0.17 -21.94 2.18
CA VAL A 146 0.59 -20.58 1.85
C VAL A 146 -0.57 -19.82 1.20
N LEU A 147 -1.01 -18.75 1.84
CA LEU A 147 -2.12 -17.93 1.36
C LEU A 147 -1.64 -16.49 1.15
N SER A 148 -1.97 -15.90 0.00
CA SER A 148 -1.84 -14.46 -0.24
C SER A 148 -3.08 -13.75 0.32
N LEU A 149 -3.22 -13.87 1.65
CA LEU A 149 -4.36 -13.39 2.40
C LEU A 149 -4.05 -12.02 2.99
N THR A 150 -4.82 -11.00 2.63
CA THR A 150 -4.61 -9.64 3.14
C THR A 150 -4.67 -9.56 4.66
N GLY A 151 -5.73 -10.10 5.29
CA GLY A 151 -5.88 -10.11 6.74
C GLY A 151 -6.35 -11.48 7.22
N PHE A 152 -5.72 -11.98 8.28
CA PHE A 152 -6.14 -13.22 8.94
C PHE A 152 -7.40 -12.96 9.80
N PRO A 153 -8.54 -13.62 9.53
CA PRO A 153 -9.83 -13.30 10.14
C PRO A 153 -9.82 -13.22 11.67
N ARG A 154 -9.05 -14.10 12.32
CA ARG A 154 -9.02 -14.26 13.78
C ARG A 154 -7.73 -13.74 14.42
N LEU A 155 -6.97 -12.87 13.75
CA LEU A 155 -5.77 -12.29 14.34
C LEU A 155 -6.14 -11.55 15.63
N GLY A 156 -5.45 -11.83 16.74
CA GLY A 156 -5.77 -11.27 18.06
C GLY A 156 -6.86 -12.02 18.84
N CYS A 157 -7.45 -13.08 18.28
CA CYS A 157 -8.27 -14.01 19.06
C CYS A 157 -7.36 -15.00 19.85
N PRO A 158 -7.89 -15.65 20.91
CA PRO A 158 -7.17 -16.73 21.57
C PRO A 158 -6.71 -17.80 20.58
N ASP A 159 -5.51 -18.34 20.79
CA ASP A 159 -4.95 -19.44 19.97
C ASP A 159 -4.76 -19.10 18.48
N CYS A 160 -4.75 -17.82 18.08
CA CYS A 160 -4.64 -17.42 16.66
C CYS A 160 -3.25 -17.64 16.02
N VAL A 161 -2.20 -17.83 16.83
CA VAL A 161 -0.82 -18.05 16.39
C VAL A 161 -0.34 -19.40 16.90
N TYR A 162 0.13 -20.25 16.00
CA TYR A 162 0.68 -21.56 16.32
C TYR A 162 2.19 -21.47 16.53
N THR A 163 2.66 -21.97 17.68
CA THR A 163 4.08 -22.10 18.01
C THR A 163 4.37 -23.50 18.56
N HIS A 164 5.50 -24.11 18.17
CA HIS A 164 5.88 -25.44 18.68
C HIS A 164 6.19 -25.48 20.19
N THR A 165 6.47 -24.33 20.78
CA THR A 165 6.73 -24.15 22.21
C THR A 165 5.61 -23.33 22.85
N THR A 166 5.26 -23.61 24.10
CA THR A 166 4.35 -22.75 24.89
C THR A 166 4.93 -21.34 25.00
N TYR A 167 4.24 -20.35 24.41
CA TYR A 167 4.58 -18.95 24.54
C TYR A 167 3.88 -18.34 25.75
N ASN A 168 4.64 -17.75 26.68
CA ASN A 168 4.05 -17.04 27.82
C ASN A 168 3.61 -15.64 27.38
N GLN A 169 2.31 -15.45 27.20
CA GLN A 169 1.70 -14.18 26.80
C GLN A 169 1.71 -13.10 27.90
N ALA A 170 2.08 -13.42 29.14
CA ALA A 170 1.78 -12.59 30.32
C ALA A 170 2.50 -11.22 30.42
N ALA A 171 3.18 -10.76 29.36
CA ALA A 171 3.74 -9.40 29.36
C ALA A 171 3.77 -8.71 28.00
N ASN A 172 3.85 -9.44 26.87
CA ASN A 172 4.13 -8.88 25.53
C ASN A 172 5.07 -7.65 25.61
N PRO A 173 6.32 -7.81 26.08
CA PRO A 173 7.19 -6.70 26.53
C PRO A 173 7.51 -5.66 25.44
N VAL A 174 7.30 -5.99 24.17
CA VAL A 174 7.51 -5.09 23.03
C VAL A 174 6.23 -4.32 22.73
N SER A 175 5.12 -4.99 22.45
CA SER A 175 3.88 -4.32 22.03
C SER A 175 3.01 -3.83 23.19
N HIS A 176 3.11 -4.48 24.36
CA HIS A 176 2.19 -4.38 25.50
C HIS A 176 0.72 -4.69 25.13
N SER A 177 0.51 -5.41 24.02
CA SER A 177 -0.83 -5.70 23.50
C SER A 177 -1.58 -6.70 24.39
N LEU A 178 -2.90 -6.53 24.49
CA LEU A 178 -3.81 -7.50 25.09
C LEU A 178 -4.06 -8.72 24.19
N PHE A 179 -3.89 -8.56 22.87
CA PHE A 179 -4.40 -9.51 21.88
C PHE A 179 -3.28 -10.11 21.00
N TYR A 180 -2.30 -9.29 20.61
CA TYR A 180 -1.26 -9.66 19.67
C TYR A 180 -0.03 -10.20 20.42
N PRO A 181 0.34 -11.48 20.23
CA PRO A 181 1.49 -12.03 20.93
C PRO A 181 2.82 -11.57 20.30
N ASP A 182 3.79 -11.13 21.09
CA ASP A 182 5.06 -10.64 20.51
C ASP A 182 5.86 -11.73 19.79
N CYS A 183 5.59 -13.02 20.04
CA CYS A 183 6.22 -14.11 19.27
C CYS A 183 5.85 -14.10 17.78
N ALA A 184 4.76 -13.42 17.42
CA ALA A 184 4.34 -13.20 16.04
C ALA A 184 5.04 -11.99 15.39
N ILE A 185 5.84 -11.22 16.13
CA ILE A 185 6.75 -10.21 15.55
C ILE A 185 7.98 -10.95 15.02
N SER A 186 8.43 -10.59 13.82
CA SER A 186 9.65 -11.14 13.22
C SER A 186 10.85 -10.96 14.15
N THR A 187 11.73 -11.97 14.23
CA THR A 187 12.94 -11.89 15.09
C THR A 187 13.99 -10.94 14.53
N HIS A 188 13.77 -10.45 13.31
CA HIS A 188 14.61 -9.45 12.70
C HIS A 188 14.58 -8.14 13.54
N PRO A 189 15.72 -7.65 14.10
CA PRO A 189 15.73 -6.63 15.16
C PRO A 189 15.05 -5.30 14.83
N ARG A 190 14.93 -4.94 13.55
CA ARG A 190 14.19 -3.76 13.07
C ARG A 190 12.74 -3.72 13.59
N PHE A 191 12.02 -4.83 13.54
CA PHE A 191 10.57 -4.85 13.78
C PHE A 191 10.17 -4.75 15.25
N PRO A 192 10.79 -5.48 16.21
CA PRO A 192 10.47 -5.29 17.62
C PRO A 192 10.86 -3.89 18.08
N TYR A 193 12.02 -3.35 17.66
CA TYR A 193 12.40 -1.99 18.02
C TYR A 193 11.51 -0.92 17.39
N LEU A 194 11.06 -1.10 16.14
CA LEU A 194 10.07 -0.20 15.55
C LEU A 194 8.76 -0.22 16.35
N THR A 195 8.29 -1.39 16.75
CA THR A 195 7.08 -1.54 17.59
C THR A 195 7.24 -0.80 18.92
N GLN A 196 8.35 -1.05 19.62
CA GLN A 196 8.67 -0.41 20.89
C GLN A 196 8.81 1.10 20.75
N ASN A 197 9.59 1.57 19.77
CA ASN A 197 9.90 2.99 19.58
C ASN A 197 8.66 3.80 19.17
N ILE A 198 7.75 3.23 18.37
CA ILE A 198 6.46 3.87 18.07
C ILE A 198 5.66 4.05 19.36
N ARG A 199 5.50 2.99 20.16
CA ARG A 199 4.75 3.03 21.43
C ARG A 199 5.36 4.04 22.41
N GLU A 200 6.68 4.03 22.56
CA GLU A 200 7.41 4.94 23.45
C GLU A 200 7.31 6.40 22.99
N ARG A 201 7.47 6.68 21.68
CA ARG A 201 7.28 8.02 21.10
C ARG A 201 5.84 8.50 21.31
N ARG A 202 4.87 7.62 21.06
CA ARG A 202 3.44 7.90 21.22
C ARG A 202 3.04 8.17 22.67
N SER A 203 3.81 7.62 23.63
CA SER A 203 3.50 7.58 25.07
C SER A 203 2.22 6.82 25.44
N SER A 204 1.70 6.00 24.52
CA SER A 204 0.56 5.10 24.74
C SER A 204 0.65 3.91 23.78
N LYS A 205 -0.12 2.86 24.05
CA LYS A 205 -0.35 1.77 23.11
C LYS A 205 -0.87 2.30 21.78
N ILE A 206 -0.69 1.49 20.75
CA ILE A 206 -1.37 1.69 19.48
C ILE A 206 -2.89 1.62 19.73
N GLU A 207 -3.65 2.43 19.00
CA GLU A 207 -5.10 2.50 19.13
C GLU A 207 -5.74 2.39 17.75
N ILE A 208 -6.35 1.24 17.48
CA ILE A 208 -7.04 0.98 16.22
C ILE A 208 -8.51 0.69 16.56
N ASN A 209 -9.41 1.50 16.01
CA ASN A 209 -10.85 1.36 16.21
C ASN A 209 -11.52 1.31 14.84
N ILE A 210 -12.07 0.15 14.48
CA ILE A 210 -12.71 -0.07 13.18
C ILE A 210 -14.20 -0.30 13.39
N PRO A 211 -15.10 0.38 12.66
CA PRO A 211 -16.53 0.22 12.86
C PRO A 211 -16.94 -1.24 12.65
N ILE A 212 -17.71 -1.79 13.60
CA ILE A 212 -18.25 -3.15 13.49
C ILE A 212 -19.32 -3.21 12.39
N PHE A 213 -19.41 -4.33 11.68
CA PHE A 213 -20.58 -4.59 10.83
C PHE A 213 -21.80 -4.77 11.73
N LYS A 214 -22.88 -4.04 11.46
CA LYS A 214 -24.13 -4.17 12.22
C LYS A 214 -25.09 -5.07 11.46
N ASP A 215 -25.15 -6.34 11.86
CA ASP A 215 -26.14 -7.33 11.41
C ASP A 215 -27.30 -7.44 12.42
N ILE A 216 -28.28 -8.31 12.14
CA ILE A 216 -29.56 -8.45 12.84
C ILE A 216 -29.38 -8.63 14.36
N ASN A 217 -28.43 -9.47 14.77
CA ASN A 217 -28.16 -9.81 16.16
C ASN A 217 -26.84 -9.20 16.67
N THR A 218 -26.21 -8.29 15.93
CA THR A 218 -25.05 -7.57 16.44
C THR A 218 -25.49 -6.71 17.62
N MET A 219 -24.77 -6.82 18.74
CA MET A 219 -25.02 -5.99 19.91
C MET A 219 -25.03 -4.50 19.52
N SER A 220 -26.05 -3.75 19.95
CA SER A 220 -26.13 -2.32 19.68
C SER A 220 -26.58 -1.56 20.94
N PRO A 221 -25.72 -0.71 21.55
CA PRO A 221 -24.34 -0.46 21.13
C PRO A 221 -23.43 -1.69 21.29
N PHE A 222 -22.50 -1.89 20.35
CA PHE A 222 -21.41 -2.84 20.55
C PHE A 222 -20.36 -2.18 21.44
N VAL A 223 -20.02 -2.83 22.55
CA VAL A 223 -19.05 -2.33 23.54
C VAL A 223 -18.13 -3.47 23.94
N GLU A 224 -16.83 -3.20 23.94
CA GLU A 224 -15.82 -4.11 24.47
C GLU A 224 -15.28 -3.57 25.80
N ILE A 225 -15.15 -4.44 26.80
CA ILE A 225 -14.58 -4.10 28.11
C ILE A 225 -13.53 -5.17 28.43
N PHE A 226 -12.31 -4.76 28.68
CA PHE A 226 -11.14 -5.62 28.81
C PHE A 226 -10.61 -5.71 30.24
N GLY A 227 -11.00 -4.77 31.13
CA GLY A 227 -10.43 -4.68 32.47
C GLY A 227 -9.00 -4.14 32.48
N ASP A 228 -8.61 -3.47 31.38
CA ASP A 228 -7.34 -2.75 31.22
C ASP A 228 -7.66 -1.26 31.04
N PRO A 229 -7.30 -0.37 32.00
CA PRO A 229 -7.72 1.03 31.96
C PRO A 229 -7.30 1.80 30.70
N GLU A 230 -6.14 1.48 30.13
CA GLU A 230 -5.66 2.13 28.90
C GLU A 230 -6.51 1.72 27.69
N SER A 231 -6.75 0.42 27.50
CA SER A 231 -7.59 -0.09 26.41
C SER A 231 -9.07 0.24 26.56
N ASP A 232 -9.62 0.17 27.77
CA ASP A 232 -11.01 0.54 28.04
C ASP A 232 -11.23 2.03 27.74
N GLY A 233 -10.27 2.90 28.06
CA GLY A 233 -10.32 4.32 27.74
C GLY A 233 -10.12 4.66 26.26
N ALA A 234 -9.47 3.78 25.49
CA ALA A 234 -9.19 3.98 24.07
C ALA A 234 -10.21 3.32 23.12
N SER A 235 -10.93 2.29 23.58
CA SER A 235 -11.95 1.60 22.82
C SER A 235 -13.16 2.50 22.53
N LYS A 236 -13.75 2.37 21.34
CA LYS A 236 -14.93 3.16 20.93
C LYS A 236 -16.17 2.28 20.83
N VAL A 237 -17.30 2.85 21.24
CA VAL A 237 -18.63 2.25 21.00
C VAL A 237 -18.83 1.99 19.50
N ASP A 238 -19.42 0.84 19.16
CA ASP A 238 -19.66 0.37 17.79
C ASP A 238 -18.38 0.15 16.96
N HIS A 239 -17.24 -0.07 17.61
CA HIS A 239 -15.98 -0.38 16.96
C HIS A 239 -15.33 -1.64 17.54
N VAL A 240 -14.68 -2.41 16.68
CA VAL A 240 -13.73 -3.45 17.04
C VAL A 240 -12.41 -2.76 17.40
N TYR A 241 -11.95 -2.96 18.63
CA TYR A 241 -10.72 -2.37 19.16
C TYR A 241 -9.50 -3.30 18.99
N MET A 242 -8.37 -2.76 18.55
CA MET A 242 -7.10 -3.48 18.40
C MET A 242 -5.96 -2.55 18.84
N ASP A 243 -4.88 -3.09 19.42
CA ASP A 243 -3.92 -2.30 20.21
C ASP A 243 -2.44 -2.56 19.90
N ALA A 244 -2.15 -3.15 18.74
CA ALA A 244 -0.79 -3.52 18.35
C ALA A 244 -0.46 -3.18 16.90
N MET A 245 0.82 -2.88 16.65
CA MET A 245 1.35 -2.66 15.30
C MET A 245 1.08 -3.84 14.36
N GLY A 246 1.11 -5.06 14.89
CA GLY A 246 0.90 -6.27 14.11
C GLY A 246 -0.51 -6.48 13.55
N PHE A 247 -1.53 -5.78 14.04
CA PHE A 247 -2.85 -5.82 13.42
C PHE A 247 -2.88 -5.15 12.05
N GLY A 248 -2.01 -4.16 11.82
CA GLY A 248 -1.83 -3.53 10.53
C GLY A 248 -0.63 -4.09 9.78
N MET A 249 0.58 -3.93 10.32
CA MET A 249 1.81 -4.39 9.63
C MET A 249 1.93 -5.92 9.53
N GLY A 250 1.09 -6.69 10.22
CA GLY A 250 0.96 -8.13 10.01
C GLY A 250 -0.04 -8.53 8.92
N THR A 251 -0.69 -7.57 8.27
CA THR A 251 -1.46 -7.81 7.03
C THR A 251 -0.52 -7.96 5.84
N THR A 252 -1.02 -8.51 4.73
CA THR A 252 -0.26 -8.62 3.47
C THR A 252 -0.73 -7.65 2.41
N GLY A 253 0.19 -7.18 1.57
CA GLY A 253 -0.07 -6.29 0.45
C GLY A 253 0.37 -6.83 -0.91
N LEU A 254 -0.06 -6.10 -1.93
CA LEU A 254 0.47 -6.18 -3.28
C LEU A 254 1.00 -4.79 -3.65
N GLN A 255 2.25 -4.73 -4.11
CA GLN A 255 2.90 -3.48 -4.45
C GLN A 255 3.55 -3.61 -5.82
N CYS A 256 3.69 -2.49 -6.54
CA CYS A 256 4.38 -2.46 -7.83
C CYS A 256 5.31 -1.26 -7.89
N THR A 257 6.58 -1.48 -8.19
CA THR A 257 7.55 -0.41 -8.43
C THR A 257 7.83 -0.27 -9.91
N ILE A 258 7.82 0.96 -10.42
CA ILE A 258 8.05 1.32 -11.82
C ILE A 258 9.22 2.31 -11.88
N GLN A 259 10.23 2.01 -12.68
CA GLN A 259 11.31 2.92 -13.05
C GLN A 259 10.87 3.79 -14.22
N ALA A 260 10.99 5.09 -14.04
CA ALA A 260 10.74 6.08 -15.08
C ALA A 260 12.03 6.38 -15.85
N SER A 261 11.88 6.97 -17.04
CA SER A 261 13.00 7.38 -17.91
C SER A 261 13.91 8.45 -17.30
N ASN A 262 13.36 9.29 -16.44
CA ASN A 262 14.08 10.37 -15.76
C ASN A 262 13.25 10.90 -14.57
N LEU A 263 13.79 11.90 -13.87
CA LEU A 263 13.14 12.56 -12.74
C LEU A 263 11.77 13.17 -13.11
N ASP A 264 11.65 13.82 -14.27
CA ASP A 264 10.40 14.49 -14.68
C ASP A 264 9.29 13.50 -14.99
N GLU A 265 9.61 12.40 -15.70
CA GLU A 265 8.68 11.31 -15.93
C GLU A 265 8.27 10.63 -14.61
N ALA A 266 9.19 10.48 -13.66
CA ALA A 266 8.86 9.95 -12.33
C ALA A 266 7.88 10.85 -11.56
N LYS A 267 8.11 12.17 -11.54
CA LYS A 267 7.18 13.16 -10.95
C LYS A 267 5.83 13.11 -11.66
N HIS A 268 5.83 13.08 -12.99
CA HIS A 268 4.61 13.03 -13.79
C HIS A 268 3.78 11.77 -13.50
N LEU A 269 4.39 10.58 -13.56
CA LEU A 269 3.69 9.33 -13.25
C LEU A 269 3.19 9.27 -11.80
N TYR A 270 3.97 9.79 -10.84
CA TYR A 270 3.53 9.92 -9.46
C TYR A 270 2.23 10.74 -9.38
N ASP A 271 2.20 11.90 -10.02
CA ASP A 271 1.02 12.77 -10.01
C ASP A 271 -0.19 12.13 -10.69
N GLN A 272 0.02 11.49 -11.85
CA GLN A 272 -1.05 10.88 -12.64
C GLN A 272 -1.64 9.63 -11.98
N LEU A 273 -0.87 8.91 -11.16
CA LEU A 273 -1.34 7.70 -10.46
C LEU A 273 -2.01 8.00 -9.12
N ALA A 274 -1.89 9.21 -8.57
CA ALA A 274 -2.51 9.53 -7.29
C ALA A 274 -4.05 9.39 -7.31
N PRO A 275 -4.79 9.90 -8.32
CA PRO A 275 -6.23 9.72 -8.41
C PRO A 275 -6.67 8.28 -8.68
N ILE A 276 -5.74 7.43 -9.12
CA ILE A 276 -5.97 5.99 -9.36
C ILE A 276 -5.89 5.19 -8.05
N CYS A 277 -5.12 5.66 -7.06
CA CYS A 277 -4.96 5.00 -5.76
C CYS A 277 -6.29 4.60 -5.08
N PRO A 278 -7.26 5.52 -4.86
CA PRO A 278 -8.50 5.16 -4.20
C PRO A 278 -9.38 4.20 -5.02
N ILE A 279 -9.34 4.30 -6.35
CA ILE A 279 -10.09 3.41 -7.25
C ILE A 279 -9.57 1.99 -7.13
N MET A 280 -8.25 1.83 -7.15
CA MET A 280 -7.61 0.52 -7.07
C MET A 280 -7.69 -0.08 -5.66
N LEU A 281 -7.67 0.75 -4.61
CA LEU A 281 -7.94 0.31 -3.24
C LEU A 281 -9.35 -0.29 -3.12
N ALA A 282 -10.37 0.41 -3.61
CA ALA A 282 -11.75 -0.09 -3.61
C ALA A 282 -11.92 -1.36 -4.47
N LEU A 283 -11.31 -1.40 -5.67
CA LEU A 283 -11.39 -2.55 -6.57
C LEU A 283 -10.69 -3.80 -6.03
N SER A 284 -9.62 -3.64 -5.26
CA SER A 284 -8.83 -4.75 -4.73
C SER A 284 -9.26 -5.18 -3.33
N ALA A 285 -10.27 -4.54 -2.72
CA ALA A 285 -10.71 -4.77 -1.35
C ALA A 285 -10.81 -6.26 -0.98
N ALA A 286 -10.16 -6.64 0.12
CA ALA A 286 -9.94 -8.03 0.52
C ALA A 286 -9.95 -8.26 2.05
N SER A 287 -10.21 -7.23 2.87
CA SER A 287 -10.07 -7.30 4.34
C SER A 287 -11.34 -6.87 5.10
N PRO A 288 -12.40 -7.70 5.13
CA PRO A 288 -13.67 -7.37 5.78
C PRO A 288 -13.80 -7.90 7.22
N ILE A 289 -12.80 -8.62 7.73
CA ILE A 289 -12.85 -9.31 9.02
C ILE A 289 -11.61 -8.94 9.83
N TYR A 290 -11.81 -8.48 11.06
CA TYR A 290 -10.75 -8.15 12.01
C TYR A 290 -11.09 -8.69 13.40
N LYS A 291 -10.09 -9.26 14.09
CA LYS A 291 -10.22 -9.76 15.47
C LYS A 291 -11.42 -10.68 15.70
N GLY A 292 -11.77 -11.50 14.70
CA GLY A 292 -12.91 -12.41 14.76
C GLY A 292 -14.27 -11.73 14.57
N PHE A 293 -14.32 -10.53 14.01
CA PHE A 293 -15.57 -9.81 13.72
C PHE A 293 -15.64 -9.36 12.26
N LEU A 294 -16.83 -9.44 11.65
CA LEU A 294 -17.13 -8.69 10.44
C LEU A 294 -17.09 -7.19 10.77
N THR A 295 -16.39 -6.41 9.94
CA THR A 295 -16.29 -4.95 10.07
C THR A 295 -17.05 -4.23 8.97
N ALA A 296 -17.38 -2.95 9.18
CA ALA A 296 -18.03 -2.08 8.20
C ALA A 296 -17.05 -1.45 7.19
N ILE A 297 -15.79 -1.88 7.21
CA ILE A 297 -14.78 -1.60 6.19
C ILE A 297 -14.38 -2.89 5.45
N ASP A 298 -13.83 -2.73 4.25
CA ASP A 298 -13.42 -3.82 3.35
C ASP A 298 -11.92 -3.82 3.02
N THR A 299 -11.14 -2.86 3.52
CA THR A 299 -9.72 -2.70 3.18
C THR A 299 -8.84 -2.53 4.41
N ARG A 300 -7.55 -2.85 4.32
CA ARG A 300 -6.60 -2.73 5.43
C ARG A 300 -6.07 -1.33 5.71
N TRP A 301 -6.38 -0.35 4.87
CA TRP A 301 -5.67 0.92 4.82
C TRP A 301 -5.65 1.67 6.17
N ASP A 302 -6.82 1.93 6.78
CA ASP A 302 -6.90 2.62 8.07
C ASP A 302 -6.37 1.77 9.24
N VAL A 303 -6.43 0.44 9.11
CA VAL A 303 -5.85 -0.47 10.11
C VAL A 303 -4.34 -0.33 10.14
N ILE A 304 -3.67 -0.33 8.98
CA ILE A 304 -2.22 -0.08 8.91
C ILE A 304 -1.91 1.37 9.33
N ALA A 305 -2.70 2.34 8.88
CA ALA A 305 -2.50 3.74 9.23
C ALA A 305 -2.46 3.94 10.76
N ALA A 306 -3.44 3.36 11.47
CA ALA A 306 -3.52 3.41 12.92
C ALA A 306 -2.45 2.54 13.60
N SER A 307 -2.04 1.42 13.00
CA SER A 307 -1.07 0.50 13.62
C SER A 307 0.35 1.05 13.74
N VAL A 308 0.68 2.08 12.97
CA VAL A 308 1.98 2.78 13.02
C VAL A 308 1.86 4.28 13.27
N ASP A 309 0.73 4.72 13.84
CA ASP A 309 0.53 6.11 14.20
C ASP A 309 1.33 6.46 15.46
N ASP A 310 2.53 6.96 15.24
CA ASP A 310 3.48 7.35 16.28
C ASP A 310 3.22 8.74 16.87
N ARG A 311 2.20 9.47 16.36
CA ARG A 311 1.86 10.81 16.86
C ARG A 311 1.70 10.77 18.37
N THR A 312 2.05 11.85 19.05
CA THR A 312 1.72 12.09 20.46
C THR A 312 0.27 12.59 20.56
N ALA A 313 -0.30 12.60 21.77
CA ALA A 313 -1.61 13.22 22.00
C ALA A 313 -1.65 14.69 21.55
N LYS A 314 -0.52 15.40 21.67
CA LYS A 314 -0.34 16.78 21.23
C LYS A 314 -0.38 16.90 19.71
N GLU A 315 0.33 16.02 18.99
CA GLU A 315 0.32 15.97 17.52
C GLU A 315 -1.06 15.61 16.95
N ARG A 316 -1.85 14.82 17.69
CA ARG A 316 -3.25 14.53 17.34
C ARG A 316 -4.22 15.70 17.63
N TYR A 317 -3.81 16.73 18.39
CA TYR A 317 -4.74 17.71 18.96
C TYR A 317 -5.51 18.59 17.94
N ALA A 318 -4.99 18.87 16.73
CA ALA A 318 -5.83 19.50 15.68
C ALA A 318 -6.71 18.49 14.93
N SER A 319 -6.30 17.23 14.80
CA SER A 319 -7.19 16.19 14.21
C SER A 319 -8.45 15.95 15.06
N LEU A 320 -8.42 16.37 16.34
CA LEU A 320 -9.55 16.34 17.28
C LEU A 320 -10.44 17.59 17.24
N ARG A 321 -10.09 18.66 16.52
CA ARG A 321 -10.96 19.87 16.42
C ARG A 321 -12.21 19.65 15.58
N THR A 322 -12.31 18.53 14.86
CA THR A 322 -13.58 18.04 14.33
C THR A 322 -14.52 17.52 15.44
N VAL A 323 -14.06 17.42 16.70
CA VAL A 323 -14.81 16.91 17.86
C VAL A 323 -14.53 17.75 19.13
N GLY A 324 -14.79 19.05 19.09
CA GLY A 324 -15.30 19.85 20.23
C GLY A 324 -14.67 19.79 21.65
N LEU A 325 -13.43 19.36 21.88
CA LEU A 325 -12.82 19.34 23.22
C LEU A 325 -11.50 20.14 23.31
N HIS A 326 -11.38 20.99 24.33
CA HIS A 326 -10.15 21.75 24.64
C HIS A 326 -9.41 21.14 25.84
N VAL A 327 -8.12 20.83 25.67
CA VAL A 327 -7.18 20.44 26.72
C VAL A 327 -5.95 21.37 26.66
N PHE A 328 -5.56 21.97 27.78
CA PHE A 328 -4.38 22.82 27.89
C PHE A 328 -3.11 21.99 28.10
N VAL A 329 -2.05 22.24 27.32
CA VAL A 329 -0.72 21.66 27.57
C VAL A 329 0.35 22.75 27.56
N GLY A 330 1.26 22.67 28.53
CA GLY A 330 2.27 23.66 28.90
C GLY A 330 3.37 23.94 27.87
N ARG A 331 4.10 25.02 28.17
CA ARG A 331 5.06 25.77 27.34
C ARG A 331 6.26 24.94 26.85
N GLY A 332 6.71 25.21 25.62
CA GLY A 332 8.14 25.12 25.29
C GLY A 332 8.59 24.40 24.02
N VAL A 333 7.82 24.31 22.93
CA VAL A 333 8.35 24.09 21.56
C VAL A 333 7.37 24.75 20.58
N ASN A 334 7.86 25.64 19.73
CA ASN A 334 7.06 26.51 18.87
C ASN A 334 7.29 26.15 17.40
N VAL A 335 6.59 25.12 16.90
CA VAL A 335 6.26 24.89 15.48
C VAL A 335 4.91 24.19 15.49
N SER A 336 3.95 24.63 14.66
CA SER A 336 2.57 24.11 14.53
C SER A 336 2.43 22.64 14.96
N LEU A 337 1.88 22.42 16.17
CA LEU A 337 2.04 21.19 16.94
C LEU A 337 1.14 20.03 16.53
N THR A 338 0.55 20.10 15.35
CA THR A 338 -0.51 19.18 14.95
C THR A 338 -0.18 18.60 13.61
N ILE A 339 -0.28 17.28 13.49
CA ILE A 339 0.02 16.56 12.26
C ILE A 339 -1.25 15.85 11.82
N ARG A 340 -1.73 16.20 10.62
CA ARG A 340 -3.04 15.77 10.10
C ARG A 340 -3.24 14.25 10.14
N GLN A 341 -2.29 13.49 9.61
CA GLN A 341 -2.39 12.04 9.46
C GLN A 341 -1.24 11.27 10.12
N SER A 342 -1.40 9.95 10.22
CA SER A 342 -0.31 9.04 10.56
C SER A 342 0.82 9.14 9.52
N ARG A 343 2.01 8.68 9.87
CA ARG A 343 3.12 8.52 8.90
C ARG A 343 2.83 7.47 7.82
N PHE A 344 1.80 6.65 8.03
CA PHE A 344 1.16 5.86 6.98
C PHE A 344 -0.15 6.54 6.57
N GLY A 345 -0.36 6.76 5.27
CA GLY A 345 -1.55 7.49 4.81
C GLY A 345 -1.57 7.79 3.31
N ALA A 346 -2.56 8.53 2.84
CA ALA A 346 -2.57 8.97 1.44
C ALA A 346 -1.39 9.90 1.17
N ILE A 347 -0.96 10.02 -0.09
CA ILE A 347 -0.07 11.13 -0.45
C ILE A 347 -0.79 12.48 -0.20
N GLU A 348 -0.02 13.52 0.10
CA GLU A 348 -0.58 14.85 0.45
C GLU A 348 -0.09 15.97 -0.48
N SER A 349 0.71 15.65 -1.49
CA SER A 349 1.23 16.63 -2.45
C SER A 349 1.60 16.00 -3.78
N TYR A 350 1.24 16.66 -4.87
CA TYR A 350 1.81 16.48 -6.21
C TYR A 350 3.23 17.06 -6.30
N LEU A 351 4.06 16.43 -7.12
CA LEU A 351 5.48 16.72 -7.26
C LEU A 351 5.79 17.62 -8.45
N SER A 352 4.98 17.59 -9.51
CA SER A 352 5.25 18.39 -10.70
C SER A 352 4.82 19.85 -10.53
N PRO A 353 5.64 20.84 -10.97
CA PRO A 353 5.31 22.27 -10.86
C PRO A 353 3.96 22.65 -11.46
N GLN A 354 3.60 22.08 -12.63
CA GLN A 354 2.33 22.34 -13.32
C GLN A 354 1.09 21.91 -12.52
N ASN A 355 1.26 20.99 -11.57
CA ASN A 355 0.17 20.45 -10.75
C ASN A 355 0.09 21.11 -9.36
N LYS A 356 0.97 22.08 -9.06
CA LYS A 356 1.01 22.77 -7.75
C LYS A 356 -0.34 23.36 -7.35
N GLN A 357 -1.13 23.84 -8.30
CA GLN A 357 -2.46 24.40 -8.06
C GLN A 357 -3.47 23.38 -7.49
N PHE A 358 -3.23 22.08 -7.66
CA PHE A 358 -4.06 21.01 -7.12
C PHE A 358 -3.61 20.52 -5.74
N ASN A 359 -2.53 21.07 -5.19
CA ASN A 359 -2.14 20.89 -3.78
C ASN A 359 -2.98 21.83 -2.91
N ASP A 360 -4.27 21.53 -2.78
CA ASP A 360 -5.30 22.37 -2.17
C ASP A 360 -5.51 22.09 -0.67
N ILE A 361 -4.57 21.38 -0.05
CA ILE A 361 -4.58 21.07 1.38
C ILE A 361 -3.36 21.68 2.05
N ASP A 362 -3.55 22.15 3.28
CA ASP A 362 -2.44 22.54 4.13
C ASP A 362 -1.73 21.27 4.62
N ILE A 363 -0.43 21.21 4.36
CA ILE A 363 0.48 20.16 4.85
C ILE A 363 1.51 20.79 5.77
N GLU A 364 1.86 20.08 6.84
CA GLU A 364 2.97 20.52 7.70
C GLU A 364 4.30 20.39 6.95
N ILE A 365 5.17 21.38 7.11
CA ILE A 365 6.46 21.46 6.42
C ILE A 365 7.53 21.75 7.46
N GLU A 366 8.63 20.98 7.43
CA GLU A 366 9.82 21.29 8.22
C GLU A 366 10.58 22.47 7.56
N PRO A 367 10.59 23.67 8.17
CA PRO A 367 11.05 24.89 7.47
C PRO A 367 12.54 24.90 7.13
N GLU A 368 13.39 24.32 7.98
CA GLU A 368 14.85 24.30 7.76
C GLU A 368 15.21 23.40 6.58
N THR A 369 14.57 22.23 6.50
CA THR A 369 14.68 21.27 5.40
C THR A 369 14.22 21.91 4.10
N LYS A 370 13.03 22.54 4.07
CA LYS A 370 12.55 23.23 2.87
C LYS A 370 13.55 24.28 2.39
N THR A 371 14.04 25.13 3.29
CA THR A 371 15.00 26.19 2.97
C THR A 371 16.30 25.60 2.41
N THR A 372 16.79 24.52 3.01
CA THR A 372 18.01 23.82 2.59
C THR A 372 17.87 23.23 1.18
N LEU A 373 16.72 22.60 0.88
CA LEU A 373 16.42 22.02 -0.42
C LEU A 373 16.32 23.10 -1.51
N LEU A 374 15.58 24.19 -1.25
CA LEU A 374 15.43 25.30 -2.18
C LEU A 374 16.77 25.98 -2.50
N ASN A 375 17.59 26.26 -1.48
CA ASN A 375 18.92 26.85 -1.65
C ASN A 375 19.87 25.95 -2.46
N ALA A 376 19.63 24.63 -2.45
CA ALA A 376 20.38 23.65 -3.22
C ALA A 376 19.86 23.45 -4.66
N GLY A 377 18.80 24.17 -5.07
CA GLY A 377 18.21 24.11 -6.41
C GLY A 377 17.18 22.99 -6.60
N VAL A 378 16.62 22.44 -5.53
CA VAL A 378 15.48 21.51 -5.64
C VAL A 378 14.21 22.31 -5.93
N GLU A 379 13.43 21.88 -6.92
CA GLU A 379 12.16 22.52 -7.28
C GLU A 379 11.18 22.58 -6.11
N GLU A 380 10.36 23.63 -6.06
CA GLU A 380 9.52 23.93 -4.89
C GLU A 380 8.55 22.80 -4.51
N SER A 381 7.85 22.20 -5.48
CA SER A 381 6.89 21.11 -5.20
C SER A 381 7.60 19.87 -4.62
N LEU A 382 8.75 19.48 -5.18
CA LEU A 382 9.56 18.39 -4.65
C LEU A 382 10.19 18.74 -3.29
N ALA A 383 10.64 19.99 -3.11
CA ALA A 383 11.17 20.46 -1.84
C ALA A 383 10.12 20.43 -0.73
N ASN A 384 8.87 20.84 -1.03
CA ASN A 384 7.74 20.75 -0.11
C ASN A 384 7.44 19.29 0.25
N HIS A 385 7.42 18.39 -0.74
CA HIS A 385 7.19 16.96 -0.50
C HIS A 385 8.23 16.37 0.46
N ILE A 386 9.53 16.56 0.18
CA ILE A 386 10.59 16.02 1.06
C ILE A 386 10.56 16.69 2.44
N ALA A 387 10.33 18.00 2.52
CA ALA A 387 10.24 18.71 3.80
C ALA A 387 9.02 18.30 4.64
N HIS A 388 7.93 17.87 4.00
CA HIS A 388 6.79 17.28 4.69
C HIS A 388 7.15 15.92 5.31
N LEU A 389 7.87 15.04 4.61
CA LEU A 389 8.33 13.78 5.19
C LEU A 389 9.23 13.98 6.42
N TRP A 390 9.97 15.09 6.45
CA TRP A 390 10.91 15.45 7.51
C TRP A 390 10.27 15.98 8.81
N ILE A 391 8.95 16.20 8.82
CA ILE A 391 8.23 16.46 10.07
C ILE A 391 8.27 15.23 11.01
N ARG A 392 8.50 14.03 10.45
CA ARG A 392 8.57 12.78 11.21
C ARG A 392 9.94 12.54 11.82
N ASP A 393 9.96 11.83 12.93
CA ASP A 393 11.20 11.40 13.56
C ASP A 393 11.66 10.04 13.01
N PRO A 394 12.99 9.80 12.95
CA PRO A 394 13.53 8.47 12.70
C PRO A 394 13.16 7.54 13.87
N LEU A 395 12.76 6.31 13.55
CA LEU A 395 12.30 5.33 14.55
C LEU A 395 13.16 4.06 14.60
N THR A 396 14.06 3.87 13.63
CA THR A 396 14.87 2.65 13.53
C THR A 396 16.32 3.00 13.27
N LEU A 397 17.12 3.24 14.31
CA LEU A 397 18.55 3.50 14.18
C LEU A 397 19.37 2.37 14.81
N PHE A 398 20.58 2.17 14.29
CA PHE A 398 21.54 1.20 14.79
C PHE A 398 22.82 1.90 15.26
N SER A 399 23.42 1.42 16.34
CA SER A 399 24.53 2.10 17.02
C SER A 399 25.75 2.34 16.12
N LYS A 400 26.11 1.40 15.23
CA LYS A 400 27.23 1.63 14.29
C LYS A 400 26.89 2.62 13.17
N GLN A 401 25.61 2.78 12.83
CA GLN A 401 25.21 3.85 11.92
C GLN A 401 25.47 5.21 12.56
N ILE A 402 25.32 5.37 13.87
CA ILE A 402 25.64 6.63 14.53
C ILE A 402 27.15 6.88 14.62
N SER A 403 27.95 5.84 14.89
CA SER A 403 29.41 6.01 14.96
C SER A 403 30.06 6.31 13.60
N ASN A 404 29.44 5.88 12.49
CA ASN A 404 29.99 5.96 11.14
C ASN A 404 29.11 6.82 10.21
N MET A 405 28.77 8.02 10.65
CA MET A 405 27.98 8.96 9.86
C MET A 405 28.73 9.43 8.61
N THR A 406 28.12 9.21 7.44
CA THR A 406 28.68 9.58 6.12
C THR A 406 27.59 10.06 5.17
N GLU A 407 27.98 10.93 4.23
CA GLU A 407 27.14 11.43 3.14
C GLU A 407 27.12 10.51 1.91
N GLU A 408 28.03 9.53 1.83
CA GLU A 408 28.20 8.65 0.66
C GLU A 408 27.14 7.55 0.57
N ARG A 409 26.41 7.31 1.67
CA ARG A 409 25.31 6.33 1.76
C ARG A 409 23.95 7.05 1.69
N MET A 410 22.86 6.28 1.69
CA MET A 410 21.49 6.81 1.75
C MET A 410 20.74 6.39 3.02
N ASP A 411 21.43 5.80 4.01
CA ASP A 411 20.79 5.16 5.17
C ASP A 411 19.94 6.09 6.03
N TYR A 412 20.33 7.36 6.21
CA TYR A 412 19.57 8.30 7.05
C TYR A 412 18.42 8.94 6.27
N PHE A 413 18.59 9.16 4.97
CA PHE A 413 17.47 9.51 4.10
C PHE A 413 16.42 8.40 4.10
N GLU A 414 16.84 7.15 3.86
CA GLU A 414 15.97 5.98 3.86
C GLU A 414 15.36 5.70 5.23
N ASN A 415 15.97 6.16 6.34
CA ASN A 415 15.36 6.05 7.65
C ASN A 415 13.98 6.74 7.71
N ILE A 416 13.92 7.97 7.22
CA ILE A 416 12.68 8.77 7.17
C ILE A 416 11.82 8.31 5.99
N GLN A 417 12.41 8.16 4.81
CA GLN A 417 11.68 7.79 3.60
C GLN A 417 10.99 6.43 3.69
N SER A 418 11.71 5.40 4.17
CA SER A 418 11.15 4.04 4.28
C SER A 418 10.09 3.89 5.37
N THR A 419 10.02 4.85 6.31
CA THR A 419 9.05 4.89 7.41
C THR A 419 7.98 5.96 7.23
N ASN A 420 7.93 6.61 6.07
CA ASN A 420 6.73 7.28 5.58
C ASN A 420 6.09 6.36 4.53
N TRP A 421 4.95 5.79 4.86
CA TRP A 421 4.29 4.74 4.07
C TRP A 421 3.04 5.31 3.40
N GLN A 422 3.23 5.92 2.24
CA GLN A 422 2.14 6.58 1.54
C GLN A 422 1.48 5.69 0.47
N SER A 423 0.36 6.14 -0.12
CA SER A 423 -0.32 5.45 -1.24
C SER A 423 0.55 5.35 -2.49
N LEU A 424 1.41 6.34 -2.73
CA LEU A 424 2.54 6.24 -3.64
C LEU A 424 3.82 6.55 -2.90
N ARG A 425 4.94 6.05 -3.40
CA ARG A 425 6.27 6.46 -2.93
C ARG A 425 7.14 6.88 -4.09
N PHE A 426 7.66 8.10 -4.03
CA PHE A 426 8.70 8.59 -4.92
C PHE A 426 10.07 8.10 -4.43
N LYS A 427 10.78 7.31 -5.22
CA LYS A 427 12.00 6.60 -4.78
C LYS A 427 13.22 7.14 -5.54
N PRO A 428 14.10 7.89 -4.87
CA PRO A 428 15.39 8.27 -5.45
C PRO A 428 16.22 7.05 -5.87
N PRO A 429 17.16 7.22 -6.82
CA PRO A 429 18.17 6.22 -7.13
C PRO A 429 18.95 5.80 -5.88
N PRO A 430 19.18 4.49 -5.64
CA PRO A 430 20.13 4.05 -4.64
C PRO A 430 21.56 4.47 -5.01
N PRO A 431 22.45 4.68 -4.03
CA PRO A 431 23.85 4.94 -4.31
C PRO A 431 24.48 3.72 -5.00
N ASP A 432 25.48 3.96 -5.86
CA ASP A 432 26.29 2.93 -6.50
C ASP A 432 25.52 1.84 -7.26
N SER A 433 24.41 2.22 -7.92
CA SER A 433 23.59 1.31 -8.73
C SER A 433 23.22 1.93 -10.09
N ASP A 434 22.80 1.10 -11.04
CA ASP A 434 22.25 1.50 -12.33
C ASP A 434 20.75 1.86 -12.26
N ILE A 435 20.14 1.76 -11.08
CA ILE A 435 18.71 1.96 -10.86
C ILE A 435 18.36 3.46 -10.90
N GLY A 436 17.35 3.80 -11.69
CA GLY A 436 16.86 5.16 -11.91
C GLY A 436 15.85 5.66 -10.88
N TRP A 437 15.21 6.78 -11.22
CA TRP A 437 14.10 7.34 -10.46
C TRP A 437 12.87 6.44 -10.58
N ARG A 438 12.25 6.11 -9.45
CA ARG A 438 11.14 5.16 -9.41
C ARG A 438 9.94 5.72 -8.68
N ILE A 439 8.79 5.15 -8.99
CA ILE A 439 7.56 5.29 -8.24
C ILE A 439 7.09 3.91 -7.78
N GLU A 440 6.49 3.84 -6.61
CA GLU A 440 5.93 2.60 -6.07
C GLU A 440 4.45 2.80 -5.76
N PHE A 441 3.62 1.98 -6.39
CA PHE A 441 2.16 1.92 -6.22
C PHE A 441 1.82 0.91 -5.13
N ARG A 442 1.25 1.38 -4.02
CA ARG A 442 1.12 0.67 -2.75
C ARG A 442 -0.30 0.35 -2.25
N PRO A 443 -1.42 0.87 -2.81
CA PRO A 443 -2.75 0.64 -2.19
C PRO A 443 -3.31 -0.77 -2.37
N LEU A 444 -2.81 -1.58 -3.31
CA LEU A 444 -3.45 -2.84 -3.66
C LEU A 444 -3.45 -3.83 -2.49
N GLU A 445 -4.57 -4.49 -2.26
CA GLU A 445 -4.65 -5.64 -1.35
C GLU A 445 -4.15 -6.90 -2.06
N ALA A 446 -3.49 -7.80 -1.33
CA ALA A 446 -3.16 -9.12 -1.84
C ALA A 446 -4.45 -9.92 -2.15
N GLN A 447 -4.48 -10.60 -3.28
CA GLN A 447 -5.62 -11.39 -3.75
C GLN A 447 -5.37 -12.88 -3.56
N LEU A 448 -6.43 -13.71 -3.61
CA LEU A 448 -6.32 -15.14 -3.30
C LEU A 448 -5.46 -15.91 -4.31
N THR A 449 -5.57 -15.60 -5.60
CA THR A 449 -4.85 -16.29 -6.66
C THR A 449 -3.74 -15.43 -7.28
N ASP A 450 -2.70 -16.09 -7.80
CA ASP A 450 -1.65 -15.42 -8.58
C ASP A 450 -2.18 -14.77 -9.87
N PHE A 451 -3.31 -15.26 -10.40
CA PHE A 451 -4.00 -14.66 -11.56
C PHE A 451 -4.57 -13.28 -11.21
N GLU A 452 -5.29 -13.18 -10.09
CA GLU A 452 -5.85 -11.90 -9.64
C GLU A 452 -4.74 -10.90 -9.30
N ASN A 453 -3.71 -11.32 -8.56
CA ASN A 453 -2.57 -10.47 -8.22
C ASN A 453 -1.86 -9.96 -9.48
N ALA A 454 -1.58 -10.84 -10.45
CA ALA A 454 -1.01 -10.45 -11.73
C ALA A 454 -1.91 -9.47 -12.48
N ALA A 455 -3.25 -9.66 -12.46
CA ALA A 455 -4.17 -8.78 -13.15
C ALA A 455 -4.12 -7.33 -12.63
N TYR A 456 -4.06 -7.12 -11.32
CA TYR A 456 -3.96 -5.78 -10.73
C TYR A 456 -2.61 -5.12 -11.04
N VAL A 457 -1.50 -5.84 -10.90
CA VAL A 457 -0.16 -5.29 -11.22
C VAL A 457 -0.08 -4.91 -12.70
N VAL A 458 -0.50 -5.83 -13.58
CA VAL A 458 -0.48 -5.59 -15.03
C VAL A 458 -1.37 -4.41 -15.40
N PHE A 459 -2.53 -4.25 -14.77
CA PHE A 459 -3.39 -3.09 -15.00
C PHE A 459 -2.67 -1.77 -14.66
N VAL A 460 -2.02 -1.67 -13.50
CA VAL A 460 -1.32 -0.45 -13.07
C VAL A 460 -0.15 -0.12 -14.01
N VAL A 461 0.68 -1.12 -14.34
CA VAL A 461 1.84 -0.94 -15.23
C VAL A 461 1.41 -0.61 -16.66
N LEU A 462 0.35 -1.24 -17.15
CA LEU A 462 -0.18 -0.94 -18.47
C LEU A 462 -0.81 0.45 -18.51
N LEU A 463 -1.51 0.86 -17.45
CA LEU A 463 -2.07 2.20 -17.33
C LEU A 463 -0.97 3.27 -17.30
N SER A 464 0.14 3.06 -16.59
CA SER A 464 1.26 4.02 -16.59
C SER A 464 1.84 4.22 -17.99
N ARG A 465 1.97 3.14 -18.78
CA ARG A 465 2.37 3.24 -20.20
C ARG A 465 1.39 4.02 -21.05
N VAL A 466 0.09 3.78 -20.83
CA VAL A 466 -0.99 4.45 -21.56
C VAL A 466 -1.05 5.94 -21.21
N ILE A 467 -0.82 6.30 -19.94
CA ILE A 467 -0.72 7.69 -19.48
C ILE A 467 0.37 8.41 -20.28
N LEU A 468 1.57 7.85 -20.37
CA LEU A 468 2.68 8.44 -21.09
C LEU A 468 2.44 8.50 -22.60
N ALA A 469 2.01 7.38 -23.20
CA ALA A 469 1.82 7.28 -24.65
C ALA A 469 0.72 8.20 -25.18
N ASN A 470 -0.36 8.37 -24.42
CA ASN A 470 -1.53 9.15 -24.84
C ASN A 470 -1.60 10.53 -24.17
N LYS A 471 -0.58 10.92 -23.39
CA LYS A 471 -0.54 12.18 -22.62
C LYS A 471 -1.85 12.38 -21.84
N LEU A 472 -2.20 11.39 -21.03
CA LEU A 472 -3.41 11.45 -20.21
C LEU A 472 -3.18 12.34 -18.98
N ASP A 473 -4.24 13.04 -18.58
CA ASP A 473 -4.29 13.82 -17.36
C ASP A 473 -5.44 13.34 -16.48
N PHE A 474 -5.12 12.83 -15.30
CA PHE A 474 -6.04 12.39 -14.27
C PHE A 474 -6.02 13.30 -13.05
N VAL A 475 -5.08 14.25 -12.96
CA VAL A 475 -4.85 15.07 -11.77
C VAL A 475 -6.13 15.79 -11.36
N ILE A 476 -6.46 15.68 -10.07
CA ILE A 476 -7.59 16.35 -9.41
C ILE A 476 -7.09 17.00 -8.12
N PRO A 477 -7.82 17.93 -7.48
CA PRO A 477 -7.46 18.47 -6.17
C PRO A 477 -7.10 17.35 -5.17
N MET A 478 -6.01 17.54 -4.42
CA MET A 478 -5.50 16.54 -3.47
C MET A 478 -6.53 16.20 -2.39
N SER A 479 -7.34 17.18 -1.96
CA SER A 479 -8.46 16.96 -1.04
C SER A 479 -9.42 15.87 -1.54
N TYR A 480 -9.64 15.77 -2.86
CA TYR A 480 -10.49 14.74 -3.47
C TYR A 480 -9.82 13.37 -3.53
N VAL A 481 -8.50 13.32 -3.72
CA VAL A 481 -7.74 12.06 -3.65
C VAL A 481 -7.83 11.48 -2.24
N ILE A 482 -7.61 12.31 -1.22
CA ILE A 482 -7.68 11.89 0.20
C ILE A 482 -9.10 11.44 0.57
N GLU A 483 -10.12 12.21 0.20
CA GLU A 483 -11.52 11.81 0.41
C GLU A 483 -11.83 10.48 -0.29
N GLY A 484 -11.33 10.29 -1.51
CA GLY A 484 -11.41 9.01 -2.22
C GLY A 484 -10.79 7.86 -1.43
N MET A 485 -9.62 8.07 -0.81
CA MET A 485 -8.96 7.04 -0.01
C MET A 485 -9.78 6.67 1.22
N HIS A 486 -10.52 7.61 1.84
CA HIS A 486 -11.45 7.30 2.92
C HIS A 486 -12.70 6.54 2.43
N ARG A 487 -13.28 6.95 1.30
CA ARG A 487 -14.45 6.27 0.71
C ARG A 487 -14.14 4.84 0.28
N ALA A 488 -12.94 4.62 -0.27
CA ALA A 488 -12.51 3.31 -0.78
C ALA A 488 -12.55 2.19 0.27
N GLN A 489 -12.49 2.54 1.56
CA GLN A 489 -12.45 1.57 2.65
C GLN A 489 -13.83 1.11 3.08
N ARG A 490 -14.88 1.89 2.80
CA ARG A 490 -16.24 1.61 3.26
C ARG A 490 -16.73 0.27 2.70
N ASN A 491 -17.62 -0.37 3.44
CA ASN A 491 -18.28 -1.60 3.01
C ASN A 491 -18.79 -1.51 1.56
N ASN A 492 -18.28 -2.40 0.72
CA ASN A 492 -18.61 -2.54 -0.69
C ASN A 492 -18.47 -1.22 -1.48
N ALA A 493 -17.43 -0.44 -1.19
CA ALA A 493 -17.18 0.87 -1.81
C ALA A 493 -17.10 0.79 -3.35
N VAL A 494 -16.57 -0.30 -3.89
CA VAL A 494 -16.53 -0.55 -5.35
C VAL A 494 -17.91 -0.42 -6.01
N MET A 495 -18.98 -0.79 -5.30
CA MET A 495 -20.35 -0.74 -5.80
C MET A 495 -21.16 0.45 -5.28
N LYS A 496 -20.92 0.86 -4.04
CA LYS A 496 -21.78 1.83 -3.34
C LYS A 496 -21.25 3.27 -3.38
N GLU A 497 -19.94 3.45 -3.50
CA GLU A 497 -19.31 4.75 -3.40
C GLU A 497 -19.06 5.39 -4.77
N LYS A 498 -18.87 6.71 -4.75
CA LYS A 498 -18.42 7.48 -5.90
C LYS A 498 -17.13 8.20 -5.55
N PHE A 499 -16.32 8.43 -6.57
CA PHE A 499 -15.01 9.05 -6.47
C PHE A 499 -14.96 10.24 -7.42
N TYR A 500 -14.39 11.33 -6.97
CA TYR A 500 -14.08 12.44 -7.86
C TYR A 500 -13.08 11.98 -8.91
N PHE A 501 -13.42 12.23 -10.16
CA PHE A 501 -12.59 11.90 -11.30
C PHE A 501 -12.69 12.99 -12.36
N ARG A 502 -11.64 13.13 -13.15
CA ARG A 502 -11.58 14.12 -14.21
C ARG A 502 -12.43 13.68 -15.40
N ARG A 503 -13.28 14.58 -15.92
CA ARG A 503 -14.11 14.30 -17.11
C ARG A 503 -13.26 14.26 -18.38
N ASN A 504 -12.45 15.30 -18.59
CA ASN A 504 -11.60 15.47 -19.77
C ASN A 504 -10.19 15.00 -19.45
N ILE A 505 -9.89 13.76 -19.81
CA ILE A 505 -8.63 13.07 -19.45
C ILE A 505 -7.52 13.18 -20.51
N LYS A 506 -7.76 13.88 -21.62
CA LYS A 506 -6.70 14.22 -22.58
C LYS A 506 -6.10 15.57 -22.21
N CYS A 507 -4.78 15.67 -22.20
CA CYS A 507 -4.11 16.96 -22.13
C CYS A 507 -4.56 17.83 -23.31
N PHE A 508 -5.14 18.99 -23.03
CA PHE A 508 -5.23 20.05 -24.02
C PHE A 508 -3.83 20.67 -24.10
N GLU A 509 -3.08 20.39 -25.17
CA GLU A 509 -2.02 21.30 -25.56
C GLU A 509 -2.71 22.59 -26.01
N GLU A 510 -2.72 23.60 -25.13
CA GLU A 510 -3.08 24.95 -25.51
C GLU A 510 -2.10 25.43 -26.57
N ALA A 511 -2.58 25.46 -27.81
CA ALA A 511 -2.25 26.40 -28.87
C ALA A 511 -0.93 27.21 -28.72
N GLU A 512 0.21 26.57 -28.92
CA GLU A 512 1.40 27.24 -29.44
C GLU A 512 1.85 26.53 -30.72
N ASN A 513 1.97 27.32 -31.78
CA ASN A 513 2.40 26.95 -33.14
C ASN A 513 1.37 26.26 -34.05
N LYS A 514 0.34 27.02 -34.45
CA LYS A 514 -0.15 26.90 -35.82
C LYS A 514 0.87 27.55 -36.76
N ASN A 515 1.83 26.76 -37.24
CA ASN A 515 2.41 26.88 -38.56
C ASN A 515 3.02 25.54 -38.99
N GLU A 516 2.60 25.07 -40.17
CA GLU A 516 3.25 24.10 -41.06
C GLU A 516 3.20 22.60 -40.64
N THR A 517 2.23 21.83 -41.15
CA THR A 517 2.19 21.00 -42.39
C THR A 517 2.80 19.59 -42.29
N ASN A 518 1.90 18.61 -42.49
CA ASN A 518 2.06 17.28 -43.10
C ASN A 518 2.95 16.20 -42.42
N ALA A 519 2.31 15.21 -41.78
CA ALA A 519 2.59 13.77 -42.01
C ALA A 519 1.51 12.83 -41.41
N THR A 520 0.88 12.05 -42.30
CA THR A 520 0.25 10.72 -42.11
C THR A 520 -0.65 10.46 -40.89
N ASN A 521 -1.94 10.79 -41.05
CA ASN A 521 -3.03 10.40 -40.15
C ASN A 521 -3.45 8.93 -40.33
N VAL A 522 -3.29 8.13 -39.27
CA VAL A 522 -4.18 6.98 -39.01
C VAL A 522 -5.52 7.56 -38.55
N LYS A 523 -6.54 7.50 -39.42
CA LYS A 523 -7.90 7.97 -39.12
C LYS A 523 -8.53 7.07 -38.06
N PHE A 524 -8.57 7.53 -36.82
CA PHE A 524 -9.59 7.11 -35.87
C PHE A 524 -10.91 7.77 -36.28
N ASN A 525 -11.98 6.97 -36.38
CA ASN A 525 -13.31 7.47 -36.67
C ASN A 525 -13.83 8.24 -35.44
N THR A 526 -13.56 9.54 -35.38
CA THR A 526 -13.89 10.44 -34.25
C THR A 526 -15.23 11.17 -34.42
N ASN A 527 -16.14 10.63 -35.23
CA ASN A 527 -17.48 11.20 -35.37
C ASN A 527 -18.29 10.94 -34.10
N GLY A 528 -18.12 11.80 -33.10
CA GLY A 528 -18.91 11.81 -31.86
C GLY A 528 -18.38 12.67 -30.70
N TYR A 529 -17.09 13.04 -30.66
CA TYR A 529 -16.51 13.73 -29.47
C TYR A 529 -15.79 15.06 -29.75
N SER A 530 -16.11 15.74 -30.86
CA SER A 530 -15.53 17.06 -31.16
C SER A 530 -16.59 18.15 -31.07
N GLU A 531 -17.07 18.47 -29.86
CA GLU A 531 -17.72 19.77 -29.58
C GLU A 531 -18.03 19.95 -28.07
N LEU A 532 -17.02 19.95 -27.19
CA LEU A 532 -17.22 20.42 -25.81
C LEU A 532 -15.99 21.18 -25.28
N CYS A 533 -15.85 22.41 -25.76
CA CYS A 533 -15.50 23.56 -24.91
C CYS A 533 -15.78 24.85 -25.70
N PRO A 534 -17.04 25.33 -25.77
CA PRO A 534 -17.28 26.72 -26.09
C PRO A 534 -16.80 27.56 -24.91
N GLN A 535 -15.97 28.56 -25.19
CA GLN A 535 -15.71 29.67 -24.29
C GLN A 535 -17.03 30.39 -23.99
N HIS A 536 -17.84 29.89 -23.05
CA HIS A 536 -19.03 30.58 -22.59
C HIS A 536 -19.29 30.33 -21.10
N LYS A 537 -19.62 31.45 -20.44
CA LYS A 537 -20.03 31.62 -19.04
C LYS A 537 -21.16 30.64 -18.64
N ASN A 538 -20.78 29.46 -18.17
CA ASN A 538 -21.47 28.56 -17.23
C ASN A 538 -20.62 27.28 -17.13
N SER A 539 -19.54 27.31 -16.34
CA SER A 539 -18.59 26.19 -16.23
C SER A 539 -19.24 24.97 -15.57
N THR A 540 -19.54 23.94 -16.35
CA THR A 540 -19.73 22.59 -15.81
C THR A 540 -18.41 22.15 -15.16
N CYS A 541 -18.45 21.66 -13.92
CA CYS A 541 -17.28 21.29 -13.14
C CYS A 541 -16.31 20.35 -13.91
N GLN A 542 -15.01 20.68 -13.92
CA GLN A 542 -13.93 19.88 -14.56
C GLN A 542 -13.81 18.46 -13.98
N PHE A 543 -14.26 18.31 -12.72
CA PHE A 543 -14.25 17.06 -11.96
C PHE A 543 -15.69 16.64 -11.67
N THR A 544 -15.94 15.34 -11.65
CA THR A 544 -17.27 14.79 -11.37
C THR A 544 -17.15 13.52 -10.56
N GLU A 545 -18.17 13.25 -9.77
CA GLU A 545 -18.26 11.98 -9.06
C GLU A 545 -18.66 10.86 -10.04
N MET A 546 -17.87 9.81 -10.09
CA MET A 546 -18.11 8.60 -10.86
C MET A 546 -18.00 7.38 -9.93
N ASN A 547 -18.86 6.38 -10.11
CA ASN A 547 -18.60 5.09 -9.47
C ASN A 547 -17.43 4.38 -10.17
N VAL A 548 -16.89 3.35 -9.52
CA VAL A 548 -15.75 2.59 -10.06
C VAL A 548 -16.07 1.98 -11.42
N ASN A 549 -17.29 1.46 -11.61
CA ASN A 549 -17.72 0.90 -12.90
C ASN A 549 -17.60 1.92 -14.04
N THR A 550 -18.06 3.14 -13.85
CA THR A 550 -17.97 4.22 -14.83
C THR A 550 -16.51 4.56 -15.13
N ILE A 551 -15.64 4.63 -14.11
CA ILE A 551 -14.21 4.93 -14.32
C ILE A 551 -13.54 3.81 -15.12
N ILE A 552 -13.79 2.54 -14.78
CA ILE A 552 -13.13 1.39 -15.40
C ILE A 552 -13.70 1.05 -16.77
N ASN A 553 -15.02 0.93 -16.87
CA ASN A 553 -15.72 0.43 -18.07
C ASN A 553 -16.30 1.53 -18.95
N GLY A 554 -16.42 2.76 -18.44
CA GLY A 554 -16.98 3.87 -19.18
C GLY A 554 -18.50 3.92 -19.21
N THR A 555 -18.99 4.94 -19.90
CA THR A 555 -20.38 5.21 -20.26
C THR A 555 -20.39 5.83 -21.67
N GLU A 556 -21.54 6.30 -22.16
CA GLU A 556 -21.60 7.08 -23.39
C GLU A 556 -20.82 8.42 -23.28
N ASP A 557 -20.71 8.99 -22.09
CA ASP A 557 -20.06 10.29 -21.87
C ASP A 557 -18.59 10.19 -21.42
N PHE A 558 -18.14 8.99 -21.02
CA PHE A 558 -16.79 8.77 -20.52
C PHE A 558 -16.23 7.46 -21.07
N PRO A 559 -15.05 7.46 -21.72
CA PRO A 559 -14.56 6.27 -22.44
C PRO A 559 -14.28 5.05 -21.56
N GLY A 560 -13.91 5.25 -20.29
CA GLY A 560 -13.48 4.18 -19.40
C GLY A 560 -12.01 3.78 -19.59
N LEU A 561 -11.31 3.49 -18.49
CA LEU A 561 -9.88 3.14 -18.52
C LEU A 561 -9.58 1.88 -19.35
N ILE A 562 -10.45 0.86 -19.28
CA ILE A 562 -10.29 -0.39 -20.05
C ILE A 562 -10.33 -0.10 -21.56
N SER A 563 -11.28 0.72 -22.02
CA SER A 563 -11.38 1.09 -23.44
C SER A 563 -10.12 1.80 -23.93
N ILE A 564 -9.57 2.72 -23.14
CA ILE A 564 -8.36 3.47 -23.49
C ILE A 564 -7.15 2.54 -23.55
N ILE A 565 -7.04 1.61 -22.61
CA ILE A 565 -6.01 0.57 -22.62
C ILE A 565 -6.14 -0.30 -23.89
N HIS A 566 -7.34 -0.69 -24.29
CA HIS A 566 -7.54 -1.45 -25.52
C HIS A 566 -7.12 -0.68 -26.77
N ILE A 567 -7.38 0.63 -26.84
CA ILE A 567 -6.94 1.49 -27.94
C ILE A 567 -5.40 1.49 -28.03
N TYR A 568 -4.70 1.66 -26.91
CA TYR A 568 -3.24 1.58 -26.87
C TYR A 568 -2.73 0.21 -27.30
N LEU A 569 -3.30 -0.87 -26.77
CA LEU A 569 -2.89 -2.23 -27.14
C LEU A 569 -3.17 -2.58 -28.62
N ASN A 570 -4.06 -1.85 -29.29
CA ASN A 570 -4.30 -1.99 -30.72
C ASN A 570 -3.33 -1.14 -31.58
N SER A 571 -2.69 -0.11 -31.00
CA SER A 571 -1.73 0.75 -31.71
C SER A 571 -0.29 0.24 -31.63
N VAL A 572 -0.01 -0.72 -30.74
CA VAL A 572 1.31 -1.31 -30.51
C VAL A 572 1.38 -2.74 -31.03
N LYS A 573 2.58 -3.16 -31.45
CA LYS A 573 2.83 -4.57 -31.78
C LYS A 573 2.94 -5.38 -30.50
N ILE A 574 2.17 -6.45 -30.41
CA ILE A 574 2.15 -7.40 -29.29
C ILE A 574 1.89 -8.81 -29.82
N GLU A 575 2.56 -9.81 -29.26
CA GLU A 575 2.28 -11.21 -29.58
C GLU A 575 0.81 -11.56 -29.26
N THR A 576 0.14 -12.29 -30.15
CA THR A 576 -1.26 -12.72 -29.98
C THR A 576 -1.50 -13.44 -28.65
N LYS A 577 -0.55 -14.28 -28.22
CA LYS A 577 -0.63 -14.98 -26.94
C LYS A 577 -0.57 -14.02 -25.75
N ALA A 578 0.38 -13.08 -25.76
CA ALA A 578 0.49 -12.06 -24.71
C ALA A 578 -0.77 -11.18 -24.65
N ARG A 579 -1.28 -10.75 -25.81
CA ARG A 579 -2.54 -9.99 -25.91
C ARG A 579 -3.73 -10.77 -25.33
N SER A 580 -3.83 -12.06 -25.61
CA SER A 580 -4.88 -12.92 -25.05
C SER A 580 -4.81 -12.98 -23.53
N VAL A 581 -3.62 -13.18 -22.96
CA VAL A 581 -3.43 -13.22 -21.50
C VAL A 581 -3.82 -11.87 -20.87
N ILE A 582 -3.31 -10.76 -21.42
CA ILE A 582 -3.64 -9.42 -20.91
C ILE A 582 -5.15 -9.16 -20.97
N ASN A 583 -5.84 -9.59 -22.04
CA ASN A 583 -7.29 -9.43 -22.13
C ASN A 583 -8.05 -10.19 -21.03
N THR A 584 -7.55 -11.35 -20.58
CA THR A 584 -8.17 -12.06 -19.45
C THR A 584 -8.04 -11.27 -18.14
N TYR A 585 -6.90 -10.64 -17.90
CA TYR A 585 -6.70 -9.75 -16.75
C TYR A 585 -7.61 -8.53 -16.81
N LEU A 586 -7.68 -7.85 -17.96
CA LEU A 586 -8.54 -6.69 -18.16
C LEU A 586 -10.03 -7.06 -17.97
N ASN A 587 -10.43 -8.24 -18.43
CA ASN A 587 -11.79 -8.74 -18.22
C ASN A 587 -12.08 -8.96 -16.73
N LEU A 588 -11.15 -9.50 -15.93
CA LEU A 588 -11.34 -9.61 -14.49
C LEU A 588 -11.61 -8.24 -13.85
N ILE A 589 -10.74 -7.25 -14.12
CA ILE A 589 -10.87 -5.89 -13.58
C ILE A 589 -12.20 -5.25 -14.01
N SER A 590 -12.54 -5.38 -15.30
CA SER A 590 -13.80 -4.90 -15.87
C SER A 590 -15.00 -5.49 -15.15
N LYS A 591 -15.04 -6.82 -14.99
CA LYS A 591 -16.17 -7.52 -14.36
C LYS A 591 -16.27 -7.23 -12.87
N ARG A 592 -15.15 -7.13 -12.15
CA ARG A 592 -15.14 -6.72 -10.74
C ARG A 592 -15.68 -5.32 -10.52
N ALA A 593 -15.34 -4.39 -11.40
CA ALA A 593 -15.89 -3.04 -11.35
C ALA A 593 -17.43 -3.03 -11.51
N THR A 594 -18.02 -4.03 -12.18
CA THR A 594 -19.48 -4.15 -12.27
C THR A 594 -20.13 -4.76 -11.02
N GLY A 595 -19.40 -5.60 -10.27
CA GLY A 595 -19.85 -6.34 -9.07
C GLY A 595 -21.18 -7.10 -9.19
N LYS A 596 -21.58 -7.51 -10.41
CA LYS A 596 -22.91 -8.11 -10.65
C LYS A 596 -23.00 -9.62 -10.38
N LEU A 597 -21.87 -10.34 -10.41
CA LEU A 597 -21.84 -11.80 -10.28
C LEU A 597 -20.94 -12.20 -9.11
N TRP A 598 -21.28 -13.32 -8.47
CA TRP A 598 -20.57 -13.87 -7.32
C TRP A 598 -19.06 -14.04 -7.56
N GLU A 599 -18.68 -14.61 -8.70
CA GLU A 599 -17.29 -14.83 -9.11
C GLU A 599 -16.49 -13.54 -9.37
N TYR A 600 -17.17 -12.41 -9.47
CA TYR A 600 -16.58 -11.09 -9.70
C TYR A 600 -16.81 -10.13 -8.54
N LEU A 601 -17.23 -10.63 -7.37
CA LEU A 601 -17.16 -9.83 -6.15
C LEU A 601 -15.69 -9.53 -5.82
N THR A 602 -15.45 -8.44 -5.09
CA THR A 602 -14.15 -8.24 -4.44
C THR A 602 -13.92 -9.36 -3.43
N ALA A 603 -12.65 -9.65 -3.12
CA ALA A 603 -12.35 -10.68 -2.13
C ALA A 603 -12.97 -10.35 -0.76
N ALA A 604 -13.13 -9.07 -0.43
CA ALA A 604 -13.80 -8.63 0.79
C ALA A 604 -15.30 -8.94 0.77
N GLU A 605 -16.01 -8.53 -0.29
CA GLU A 605 -17.45 -8.80 -0.38
C GLU A 605 -17.70 -10.31 -0.46
N TRP A 606 -16.88 -11.07 -1.20
CA TRP A 606 -16.97 -12.53 -1.24
C TRP A 606 -16.79 -13.17 0.14
N LYS A 607 -15.74 -12.80 0.90
CA LYS A 607 -15.51 -13.30 2.27
C LYS A 607 -16.67 -12.96 3.20
N ARG A 608 -17.20 -11.73 3.10
CA ARG A 608 -18.36 -11.29 3.87
C ARG A 608 -19.58 -12.15 3.56
N GLN A 609 -19.90 -12.32 2.27
CA GLN A 609 -21.03 -13.13 1.86
C GLN A 609 -20.85 -14.61 2.25
N PHE A 610 -19.62 -15.14 2.20
CA PHE A 610 -19.33 -16.48 2.71
C PHE A 610 -19.71 -16.60 4.19
N VAL A 611 -19.30 -15.66 5.04
CA VAL A 611 -19.65 -15.67 6.47
C VAL A 611 -21.17 -15.52 6.67
N LEU A 612 -21.82 -14.59 5.96
CA LEU A 612 -23.27 -14.35 6.08
C LEU A 612 -24.12 -15.59 5.74
N HIS A 613 -23.63 -16.46 4.87
CA HIS A 613 -24.31 -17.69 4.45
C HIS A 613 -23.78 -18.95 5.14
N HIS A 614 -22.84 -18.82 6.08
CA HIS A 614 -22.28 -19.95 6.80
C HIS A 614 -23.29 -20.47 7.84
N GLU A 615 -23.49 -21.79 7.91
CA GLU A 615 -24.52 -22.42 8.76
C GLU A 615 -24.38 -22.07 10.26
N GLU A 616 -23.14 -21.94 10.74
CA GLU A 616 -22.86 -21.55 12.14
C GLU A 616 -22.94 -20.05 12.42
N TYR A 617 -23.10 -19.20 11.41
CA TYR A 617 -23.13 -17.75 11.61
C TYR A 617 -24.47 -17.31 12.22
N LYS A 618 -24.40 -16.52 13.29
CA LYS A 618 -25.57 -16.16 14.11
C LYS A 618 -26.14 -14.78 13.81
N HIS A 619 -25.74 -14.17 12.71
CA HIS A 619 -26.08 -12.78 12.38
C HIS A 619 -25.64 -11.77 13.44
N ASP A 620 -24.58 -12.08 14.19
CA ASP A 620 -24.07 -11.30 15.34
C ASP A 620 -22.72 -10.63 15.03
N SER A 621 -22.28 -10.69 13.77
CA SER A 621 -20.96 -10.25 13.29
C SER A 621 -19.77 -11.02 13.83
N VAL A 622 -19.97 -12.13 14.55
CA VAL A 622 -18.88 -12.96 15.08
C VAL A 622 -18.42 -14.00 14.05
N VAL A 623 -17.11 -14.09 13.86
CA VAL A 623 -16.42 -15.11 13.06
C VAL A 623 -15.72 -16.09 14.01
N THR A 624 -16.32 -17.27 14.19
CA THR A 624 -15.81 -18.34 15.06
C THR A 624 -14.65 -19.10 14.41
N ASP A 625 -14.01 -20.01 15.15
CA ASP A 625 -12.93 -20.85 14.61
C ASP A 625 -13.40 -21.72 13.46
N SER A 626 -14.58 -22.32 13.57
CA SER A 626 -15.17 -23.16 12.53
C SER A 626 -15.43 -22.36 11.25
N ILE A 627 -16.04 -21.17 11.37
CA ILE A 627 -16.28 -20.28 10.23
C ILE A 627 -14.97 -19.85 9.57
N ALA A 628 -13.97 -19.45 10.37
CA ALA A 628 -12.67 -19.04 9.86
C ALA A 628 -11.92 -20.20 9.19
N TYR A 629 -11.99 -21.41 9.77
CA TYR A 629 -11.40 -22.61 9.21
C TYR A 629 -12.02 -22.94 7.84
N ASP A 630 -13.35 -23.01 7.74
CA ASP A 630 -14.03 -23.31 6.47
C ASP A 630 -13.78 -22.22 5.42
N LEU A 631 -13.77 -20.95 5.83
CA LEU A 631 -13.41 -19.84 4.95
C LEU A 631 -12.00 -20.00 4.37
N LEU A 632 -11.02 -20.32 5.21
CA LEU A 632 -9.62 -20.43 4.78
C LEU A 632 -9.36 -21.70 3.97
N MET A 633 -10.03 -22.81 4.29
CA MET A 633 -10.05 -24.01 3.44
C MET A 633 -10.64 -23.68 2.06
N ARG A 634 -11.72 -22.88 2.00
CA ARG A 634 -12.29 -22.42 0.73
C ARG A 634 -11.34 -21.49 -0.04
N CYS A 635 -10.61 -20.62 0.66
CA CYS A 635 -9.57 -19.77 0.04
C CYS A 635 -8.47 -20.62 -0.62
N ASP A 636 -8.02 -21.68 0.04
CA ASP A 636 -7.02 -22.61 -0.49
C ASP A 636 -7.53 -23.36 -1.73
N GLN A 637 -8.77 -23.84 -1.73
CA GLN A 637 -9.39 -24.47 -2.91
C GLN A 637 -9.45 -23.51 -4.12
N ILE A 638 -9.77 -22.23 -3.87
CA ILE A 638 -9.78 -21.19 -4.92
C ILE A 638 -8.37 -20.96 -5.46
N GLU A 639 -7.35 -20.88 -4.59
CA GLU A 639 -5.94 -20.78 -5.00
C GLU A 639 -5.54 -21.93 -5.92
N LYS A 640 -5.90 -23.16 -5.55
CA LYS A 640 -5.63 -24.39 -6.30
C LYS A 640 -6.50 -24.57 -7.55
N ARG A 641 -7.49 -23.70 -7.76
CA ARG A 641 -8.49 -23.78 -8.85
C ARG A 641 -9.30 -25.08 -8.83
N GLU A 642 -9.62 -25.56 -7.64
CA GLU A 642 -10.46 -26.75 -7.47
C GLU A 642 -11.95 -26.43 -7.58
N VAL A 643 -12.32 -25.15 -7.49
CA VAL A 643 -13.69 -24.66 -7.27
C VAL A 643 -13.98 -23.28 -7.83
#